data_AF-A0A7C6P5D1-F1
#
_entry.id   AF-A0A7C6P5D1-F1
#
_cell.length_a   1.000
_cell.length_b   1.000
_cell.length_c   1.000
_cell.angle_alpha   90.00
_cell.angle_beta   90.00
_cell.angle_gamma   90.00
#
_symmetry.space_group_name_H-M   'P 1'
#
loop_
_entity.id
_entity.type
_entity.pdbx_description
1 polymer ?
#
loop_
_entity_poly.entity_id
_entity_poly.type
_entity_poly.pdbx_seq_one_letter_code
_entity_poly.pdbx_strand_id
1 'polypeptide(L)'
;MTKKKLTKARRIKIIATAIFLPIIFGSLIAAAILFKDPILESIDLKSIEPIQTAFKNLGLLGPVVTALLLIVTMLSFVVPVSFVQAVSFIVFGNLVGFLTCLVAIIVGNTILYLGINKLNKTLDATYTEEEKELNQKLNQLNDSKKVTLSIFLLYFVPGISVGLVASLAIGAKFKYPKYIFLSTLGNIINLLYVMLFGLTITKDQLLLALILAIVYLVIFVILFIFRKKIINRILRPKRDNEFYRNNFRRMKVLYYMLLIPVVKIFFALRYKFKVKKLNFKKLKAPFVVMFNHPSPLDVAYSYAELGFKNRPASLVASYYYTDKKLAKFFYGLGGISKHLYAPDLGAIKKSLKAVRNGWPIGMAPEGRLSAYGCLETITDATPKLLKKLNLPIVFVNIKGAYLTKPKWANNFRRGRVDVTYELMYENFDLNQLSDQELLDVIIQKLDYDDFAWQEENKVYYKGKKFANGLENILYHCPVCKSEFTLEAKDHEITCTKCKVKVHLDNYYQFTSDNPLIPKNIRDWYLLQKDLASKKVKDPNFKMESNTVFKLPDPKGNGFSSVGEGKVVLDHSGLKYQGTKDGKPFEKVFELHSYPVILFGAGVDIEFYSDNTIYFFELENLKECAKYSIYWEALYNDYLGGKNNG
;
A
#
# COMPACT_ATOMS: atom_id res chain seq x y z
N MET A 1 18.57 26.69 -48.83
CA MET A 1 17.61 26.99 -47.74
C MET A 1 16.18 26.78 -48.24
N THR A 2 15.61 25.60 -48.01
CA THR A 2 14.23 25.28 -48.35
C THR A 2 13.27 25.91 -47.33
N LYS A 3 12.44 26.88 -47.76
CA LYS A 3 11.36 27.46 -46.95
C LYS A 3 10.45 26.31 -46.48
N LYS A 4 10.55 25.90 -45.21
CA LYS A 4 9.63 24.95 -44.57
C LYS A 4 8.20 25.48 -44.76
N LYS A 5 7.41 24.84 -45.64
CA LYS A 5 6.00 25.17 -45.85
C LYS A 5 5.30 25.10 -44.49
N LEU A 6 4.83 26.25 -44.00
CA LEU A 6 4.01 26.34 -42.79
C LEU A 6 2.82 25.39 -42.93
N THR A 7 2.65 24.49 -41.97
CA THR A 7 1.51 23.56 -41.91
C THR A 7 0.19 24.37 -41.88
N LYS A 8 -0.88 23.82 -42.46
CA LYS A 8 -2.23 24.45 -42.48
C LYS A 8 -2.66 24.92 -41.08
N ALA A 9 -2.29 24.14 -40.06
CA ALA A 9 -2.38 24.44 -38.64
C ALA A 9 -1.69 25.74 -38.20
N ARG A 10 -0.41 25.88 -38.56
CA ARG A 10 0.42 27.01 -38.16
C ARG A 10 -0.03 28.28 -38.88
N ARG A 11 -0.56 28.16 -40.11
CA ARG A 11 -1.22 29.27 -40.82
C ARG A 11 -2.52 29.69 -40.15
N ILE A 12 -3.41 28.76 -39.80
CA ILE A 12 -4.66 29.09 -39.09
C ILE A 12 -4.37 29.69 -37.71
N LYS A 13 -3.39 29.16 -36.97
CA LYS A 13 -2.97 29.71 -35.67
C LYS A 13 -2.38 31.10 -35.82
N ILE A 14 -1.51 31.34 -36.81
CA ILE A 14 -0.95 32.67 -37.07
C ILE A 14 -2.05 33.64 -37.50
N ILE A 15 -2.98 33.24 -38.38
CA ILE A 15 -4.09 34.08 -38.83
C ILE A 15 -5.04 34.39 -37.67
N ALA A 16 -5.45 33.38 -36.90
CA ALA A 16 -6.29 33.58 -35.71
C ALA A 16 -5.58 34.47 -34.69
N THR A 17 -4.30 34.24 -34.41
CA THR A 17 -3.50 35.09 -33.51
C THR A 17 -3.36 36.50 -34.07
N ALA A 18 -3.15 36.67 -35.38
CA ALA A 18 -3.01 37.96 -36.05
C ALA A 18 -4.33 38.72 -36.19
N ILE A 19 -5.49 38.07 -36.06
CA ILE A 19 -6.81 38.73 -36.01
C ILE A 19 -7.20 39.01 -34.55
N PHE A 20 -6.95 38.07 -33.64
CA PHE A 20 -7.32 38.22 -32.23
C PHE A 20 -6.42 39.22 -31.50
N LEU A 21 -5.10 39.25 -31.76
CA LEU A 21 -4.20 40.20 -31.09
C LEU A 21 -4.61 41.66 -31.35
N PRO A 22 -4.85 42.11 -32.60
CA PRO A 22 -5.25 43.48 -32.86
C PRO A 22 -6.61 43.83 -32.26
N ILE A 23 -7.55 42.87 -32.19
CA ILE A 23 -8.84 43.10 -31.54
C ILE A 23 -8.67 43.25 -30.02
N ILE A 24 -7.79 42.44 -29.40
CA ILE A 24 -7.47 42.52 -27.96
C ILE A 24 -6.71 43.81 -27.64
N PHE A 25 -5.63 44.10 -28.36
CA PHE A 25 -4.85 45.31 -28.17
C PHE A 25 -5.65 46.56 -28.53
N GLY A 26 -6.46 46.49 -29.60
CA GLY A 26 -7.37 47.55 -30.01
C GLY A 26 -8.46 47.82 -28.97
N SER A 27 -9.05 46.79 -28.36
CA SER A 27 -10.04 46.97 -27.29
C SER A 27 -9.42 47.49 -25.99
N LEU A 28 -8.19 47.07 -25.65
CA LEU A 28 -7.44 47.62 -24.51
C LEU A 28 -7.04 49.08 -24.74
N ILE A 29 -6.58 49.44 -25.94
CA ILE A 29 -6.25 50.82 -26.31
C ILE A 29 -7.50 51.69 -26.33
N ALA A 30 -8.60 51.20 -26.91
CA ALA A 30 -9.89 51.91 -26.91
C ALA A 30 -10.40 52.13 -25.48
N ALA A 31 -10.28 51.14 -24.59
CA ALA A 31 -10.61 51.30 -23.18
C ALA A 31 -9.67 52.31 -22.49
N ALA A 32 -8.37 52.25 -22.74
CA ALA A 32 -7.41 53.20 -22.18
C ALA A 32 -7.67 54.64 -22.63
N ILE A 33 -8.13 54.86 -23.87
CA ILE A 33 -8.51 56.17 -24.39
C ILE A 33 -9.84 56.62 -23.78
N LEU A 34 -10.86 55.76 -23.78
CA LEU A 34 -12.21 56.08 -23.30
C LEU A 34 -12.24 56.42 -21.80
N PHE A 35 -11.38 55.77 -21.01
CA PHE A 35 -11.30 55.98 -19.57
C PHE A 35 -10.11 56.84 -19.14
N LYS A 36 -9.36 57.44 -20.08
CA LYS A 36 -8.20 58.28 -19.79
C LYS A 36 -8.54 59.43 -18.84
N ASP A 37 -9.54 60.23 -19.19
CA ASP A 37 -9.89 61.44 -18.43
C ASP A 37 -10.49 61.09 -17.06
N PRO A 38 -11.42 60.12 -16.94
CA PRO A 38 -11.90 59.65 -15.62
C PRO A 38 -10.80 59.08 -14.73
N ILE A 39 -9.79 58.38 -15.30
CA ILE A 39 -8.68 57.83 -14.52
C ILE A 39 -7.78 58.95 -13.99
N LEU A 40 -7.46 59.95 -14.82
CA LEU A 40 -6.66 61.10 -14.41
C LEU A 40 -7.40 61.91 -13.33
N GLU A 41 -8.69 62.16 -13.51
CA GLU A 41 -9.54 62.83 -12.54
C GLU A 41 -9.65 62.07 -11.22
N SER A 42 -9.73 60.73 -11.25
CA SER A 42 -9.70 59.90 -10.04
C SER A 42 -8.37 59.96 -9.29
N ILE A 43 -7.24 60.08 -10.00
CA ILE A 43 -5.91 60.23 -9.39
C ILE A 43 -5.80 61.60 -8.71
N ASP A 44 -6.25 62.66 -9.39
CA ASP A 44 -6.19 64.03 -8.88
C ASP A 44 -7.11 64.23 -7.67
N LEU A 45 -8.32 63.67 -7.70
CA LEU A 45 -9.30 63.78 -6.62
C LEU A 45 -9.09 62.76 -5.50
N LYS A 46 -8.15 61.80 -5.66
CA LYS A 46 -7.97 60.64 -4.76
C LYS A 46 -9.29 59.90 -4.45
N SER A 47 -10.23 59.92 -5.40
CA SER A 47 -11.56 59.31 -5.28
C SER A 47 -11.78 58.40 -6.48
N ILE A 48 -12.43 57.25 -6.28
CA ILE A 48 -12.80 56.34 -7.37
C ILE A 48 -14.13 56.72 -8.04
N GLU A 49 -14.80 57.77 -7.53
CA GLU A 49 -16.09 58.23 -8.02
C GLU A 49 -16.08 58.67 -9.50
N PRO A 50 -15.04 59.33 -10.04
CA PRO A 50 -14.99 59.65 -11.48
C PRO A 50 -15.00 58.40 -12.37
N ILE A 51 -14.21 57.37 -12.03
CA ILE A 51 -14.25 56.08 -12.72
C ILE A 51 -15.63 55.40 -12.57
N GLN A 52 -16.20 55.39 -11.36
CA GLN A 52 -17.54 54.82 -11.15
C GLN A 52 -18.60 55.55 -11.98
N THR A 53 -18.52 56.86 -12.06
CA THR A 53 -19.46 57.71 -12.80
C THR A 53 -19.33 57.49 -14.30
N ALA A 54 -18.11 57.41 -14.83
CA ALA A 54 -17.86 57.10 -16.23
C ALA A 54 -18.47 55.75 -16.66
N PHE A 55 -18.33 54.71 -15.83
CA PHE A 55 -18.96 53.43 -16.11
C PHE A 55 -20.47 53.40 -15.85
N LYS A 56 -20.99 54.16 -14.87
CA LYS A 56 -22.43 54.30 -14.62
C LYS A 56 -23.12 55.05 -15.76
N ASN A 57 -22.46 56.03 -16.37
CA ASN A 57 -22.97 56.80 -17.52
C ASN A 57 -23.17 55.93 -18.77
N LEU A 58 -22.54 54.76 -18.85
CA LEU A 58 -22.81 53.76 -19.89
C LEU A 58 -24.15 53.01 -19.68
N GLY A 59 -24.83 53.21 -18.55
CA GLY A 59 -26.10 52.57 -18.22
C GLY A 59 -26.01 51.05 -18.32
N LEU A 60 -26.96 50.44 -19.05
CA LEU A 60 -27.02 48.98 -19.26
C LEU A 60 -25.85 48.42 -20.08
N LEU A 61 -25.08 49.26 -20.79
CA LEU A 61 -23.92 48.82 -21.56
C LEU A 61 -22.67 48.61 -20.68
N GLY A 62 -22.60 49.23 -19.50
CA GLY A 62 -21.45 49.11 -18.59
C GLY A 62 -21.12 47.66 -18.18
N PRO A 63 -22.09 46.88 -17.67
CA PRO A 63 -21.90 45.46 -17.38
C PRO A 63 -21.50 44.64 -18.61
N VAL A 64 -22.09 44.92 -19.78
CA VAL A 64 -21.80 44.19 -21.03
C VAL A 64 -20.35 44.42 -21.49
N VAL A 65 -19.89 45.67 -21.51
CA VAL A 65 -18.52 46.03 -21.87
C VAL A 65 -17.52 45.40 -20.88
N THR A 66 -17.85 45.39 -19.59
CA THR A 66 -17.02 44.76 -18.55
C THR A 66 -16.95 43.24 -18.71
N ALA A 67 -18.07 42.60 -19.04
CA ALA A 67 -18.13 41.16 -19.32
C ALA A 67 -17.29 40.80 -20.56
N LEU A 68 -17.36 41.60 -21.63
CA LEU A 68 -16.56 41.40 -22.84
C LEU A 68 -15.06 41.57 -22.55
N LEU A 69 -14.67 42.59 -21.78
CA LEU A 69 -13.30 42.79 -21.34
C LEU A 69 -12.81 41.61 -20.49
N LEU A 70 -13.65 41.08 -19.60
CA LEU A 70 -13.32 39.90 -18.81
C LEU A 70 -13.11 38.65 -19.68
N ILE A 71 -13.98 38.43 -20.67
CA ILE A 71 -13.82 37.33 -21.64
C ILE A 71 -12.50 37.47 -22.39
N VAL A 72 -12.18 38.68 -22.88
CA VAL A 72 -10.94 38.96 -23.61
C VAL A 72 -9.69 38.74 -22.74
N THR A 73 -9.73 39.16 -21.48
CA THR A 73 -8.62 38.94 -20.53
C THR A 73 -8.50 37.49 -20.08
N MET A 74 -9.57 36.70 -20.07
CA MET A 74 -9.47 35.25 -19.89
C MET A 74 -8.75 34.56 -21.07
N LEU A 75 -8.84 35.14 -22.27
CA LEU A 75 -8.22 34.65 -23.49
C LEU A 75 -6.79 35.18 -23.70
N SER A 76 -6.36 36.20 -22.95
CA SER A 76 -5.07 36.87 -23.12
C SER A 76 -4.34 37.09 -21.78
N PHE A 77 -3.03 36.84 -21.73
CA PHE A 77 -2.25 36.94 -20.48
C PHE A 77 -1.85 38.38 -20.08
N VAL A 78 -2.47 39.40 -20.69
CA VAL A 78 -1.99 40.79 -20.58
C VAL A 78 -2.45 41.44 -19.28
N VAL A 79 -3.68 41.16 -18.83
CA VAL A 79 -4.26 41.75 -17.61
C VAL A 79 -4.81 40.65 -16.70
N PRO A 80 -4.48 40.64 -15.40
CA PRO A 80 -5.07 39.69 -14.46
C PRO A 80 -6.59 39.79 -14.43
N VAL A 81 -7.26 38.66 -14.63
CA VAL A 81 -8.73 38.53 -14.61
C VAL A 81 -9.34 39.08 -13.30
N SER A 82 -8.62 38.95 -12.19
CA SER A 82 -9.02 39.48 -10.87
C SER A 82 -9.15 41.00 -10.82
N PHE A 83 -8.39 41.74 -11.65
CA PHE A 83 -8.45 43.19 -11.71
C PHE A 83 -9.78 43.67 -12.31
N VAL A 84 -10.17 43.11 -13.45
CA VAL A 84 -11.45 43.43 -14.11
C VAL A 84 -12.63 43.02 -13.24
N GLN A 85 -12.51 41.90 -12.50
CA GLN A 85 -13.51 41.49 -11.50
C GLN A 85 -13.64 42.53 -10.37
N ALA A 86 -12.51 43.01 -9.82
CA ALA A 86 -12.52 44.01 -8.75
C ALA A 86 -13.20 45.31 -9.21
N VAL A 87 -12.87 45.79 -10.42
CA VAL A 87 -13.51 46.96 -11.03
C VAL A 87 -15.02 46.74 -11.16
N SER A 88 -15.45 45.57 -11.63
CA SER A 88 -16.88 45.23 -11.76
C SER A 88 -17.63 45.35 -10.42
N PHE A 89 -17.04 44.88 -9.32
CA PHE A 89 -17.65 45.01 -7.99
C PHE A 89 -17.67 46.44 -7.46
N ILE A 90 -16.60 47.20 -7.66
CA ILE A 90 -16.51 48.58 -7.17
C ILE A 90 -17.46 49.50 -7.94
N VAL A 91 -17.68 49.24 -9.23
CA VAL A 91 -18.50 50.08 -10.11
C VAL A 91 -19.99 49.73 -10.07
N PHE A 92 -20.34 48.44 -10.19
CA PHE A 92 -21.74 48.01 -10.32
C PHE A 92 -22.33 47.45 -9.02
N GLY A 93 -21.55 47.37 -7.94
CA GLY A 93 -21.94 46.74 -6.69
C GLY A 93 -21.93 45.21 -6.74
N ASN A 94 -22.20 44.58 -5.59
CA ASN A 94 -21.97 43.15 -5.42
C ASN A 94 -22.81 42.27 -6.33
N LEU A 95 -24.13 42.48 -6.41
CA LEU A 95 -25.03 41.59 -7.12
C LEU A 95 -24.81 41.69 -8.65
N VAL A 96 -24.86 42.90 -9.19
CA VAL A 96 -24.68 43.13 -10.63
C VAL A 96 -23.25 42.79 -11.04
N GLY A 97 -22.24 43.19 -10.26
CA GLY A 97 -20.84 42.82 -10.52
C GLY A 97 -20.60 41.31 -10.49
N PHE A 98 -21.16 40.60 -9.50
CA PHE A 98 -21.06 39.14 -9.40
C PHE A 98 -21.69 38.44 -10.60
N LEU A 99 -22.92 38.80 -10.97
CA LEU A 99 -23.62 38.22 -12.11
C LEU A 99 -22.90 38.53 -13.43
N THR A 100 -22.40 39.76 -13.60
CA THR A 100 -21.60 40.16 -14.76
C THR A 100 -20.36 39.29 -14.91
N CYS A 101 -19.59 39.14 -13.84
CA CYS A 101 -18.40 38.31 -13.83
C CYS A 101 -18.72 36.83 -14.06
N LEU A 102 -19.79 36.31 -13.44
CA LEU A 102 -20.19 34.90 -13.57
C LEU A 102 -20.60 34.57 -15.01
N VAL A 103 -21.43 35.42 -15.64
CA VAL A 103 -21.82 35.26 -17.06
C VAL A 103 -20.59 35.29 -17.96
N ALA A 104 -19.70 36.24 -17.76
CA ALA A 104 -18.46 36.34 -18.52
C ALA A 104 -17.54 35.11 -18.34
N ILE A 105 -17.42 34.58 -17.12
CA ILE A 105 -16.67 33.33 -16.85
C ILE A 105 -17.28 32.15 -17.60
N ILE A 106 -18.61 32.00 -17.59
CA ILE A 106 -19.31 30.90 -18.28
C ILE A 106 -19.11 31.02 -19.79
N VAL A 107 -19.34 32.21 -20.36
CA VAL A 107 -19.19 32.46 -21.80
C VAL A 107 -17.73 32.29 -22.24
N GLY A 108 -16.78 32.86 -21.51
CA GLY A 108 -15.35 32.74 -21.80
C GLY A 108 -14.86 31.29 -21.77
N ASN A 109 -15.25 30.52 -20.75
CA ASN A 109 -14.94 29.09 -20.68
C ASN A 109 -15.65 28.29 -21.78
N THR A 110 -16.84 28.69 -22.20
CA THR A 110 -17.57 28.07 -23.32
C THR A 110 -16.82 28.27 -24.64
N ILE A 111 -16.38 29.51 -24.91
CA ILE A 111 -15.58 29.84 -26.09
C ILE A 111 -14.27 29.05 -26.08
N LEU A 112 -13.57 28.98 -24.94
CA LEU A 112 -12.35 28.19 -24.78
C LEU A 112 -12.58 26.71 -25.07
N TYR A 113 -13.61 26.10 -24.47
CA TYR A 113 -13.91 24.68 -24.66
C TYR A 113 -14.27 24.38 -26.11
N LEU A 114 -15.17 25.15 -26.73
CA LEU A 114 -15.58 24.94 -28.11
C LEU A 114 -14.43 25.18 -29.09
N GLY A 115 -13.65 26.24 -28.86
CA GLY A 115 -12.47 26.57 -29.65
C GLY A 115 -11.42 25.45 -29.61
N ILE A 116 -11.04 25.01 -28.42
CA ILE A 116 -10.04 23.93 -28.25
C ILE A 116 -10.60 22.60 -28.79
N ASN A 117 -11.86 22.26 -28.55
CA ASN A 117 -12.45 21.00 -29.02
C ASN A 117 -12.54 20.93 -30.56
N LYS A 118 -12.83 22.07 -31.22
CA LYS A 118 -12.83 22.17 -32.69
C LYS A 118 -11.42 22.08 -33.28
N LEU A 119 -10.43 22.69 -32.62
CA LEU A 119 -9.02 22.63 -33.03
C LEU A 119 -8.38 21.26 -32.77
N ASN A 120 -8.66 20.60 -31.63
CA ASN A 120 -8.13 19.28 -31.28
C ASN A 120 -8.59 18.18 -32.24
N LYS A 121 -9.82 18.26 -32.79
CA LYS A 121 -10.30 17.30 -33.80
C LYS A 121 -9.51 17.32 -35.13
N THR A 122 -8.63 18.31 -35.33
CA THR A 122 -7.87 18.44 -36.59
C THR A 122 -6.36 18.31 -36.41
N LEU A 123 -5.80 18.37 -35.19
CA LEU A 123 -4.36 18.52 -34.97
C LEU A 123 -3.89 18.05 -33.58
N ASP A 124 -3.33 16.84 -33.48
CA ASP A 124 -2.60 16.34 -32.28
C ASP A 124 -1.33 17.15 -31.94
N ALA A 125 -0.90 18.07 -32.80
CA ALA A 125 0.42 18.70 -32.78
C ALA A 125 0.52 20.05 -32.02
N THR A 126 -0.48 20.40 -31.19
CA THR A 126 -0.60 21.79 -30.68
C THR A 126 -0.24 21.99 -29.21
N TYR A 127 0.05 20.90 -28.46
CA TYR A 127 0.38 20.99 -27.04
C TYR A 127 1.79 21.57 -26.80
N THR A 128 1.93 22.49 -25.84
CA THR A 128 3.28 22.87 -25.33
C THR A 128 3.90 21.70 -24.56
N GLU A 129 5.22 21.67 -24.38
CA GLU A 129 5.90 20.58 -23.67
C GLU A 129 5.39 20.40 -22.23
N GLU A 130 5.01 21.51 -21.56
CA GLU A 130 4.38 21.46 -20.24
C GLU A 130 2.99 20.80 -20.28
N GLU A 131 2.17 21.08 -21.31
CA GLU A 131 0.85 20.47 -21.44
C GLU A 131 0.94 18.98 -21.76
N LYS A 132 1.93 18.58 -22.58
CA LYS A 132 2.21 17.16 -22.86
C LYS A 132 2.58 16.41 -21.58
N GLU A 133 3.49 16.97 -20.78
CA GLU A 133 3.93 16.36 -19.51
C GLU A 133 2.74 16.17 -18.55
N LEU A 134 1.89 17.20 -18.40
CA LEU A 134 0.72 17.14 -17.53
C LEU A 134 -0.35 16.18 -18.05
N ASN A 135 -0.63 16.19 -19.36
CA ASN A 135 -1.56 15.24 -19.98
C ASN A 135 -1.09 13.80 -19.83
N GLN A 136 0.21 13.54 -20.00
CA GLN A 136 0.77 12.21 -19.81
C GLN A 136 0.56 11.73 -18.35
N LYS A 137 0.84 12.60 -17.36
CA LYS A 137 0.59 12.28 -15.94
C LYS A 137 -0.89 12.11 -15.62
N LEU A 138 -1.76 12.88 -16.26
CA LEU A 138 -3.22 12.77 -16.10
C LEU A 138 -3.76 11.47 -16.70
N ASN A 139 -3.24 11.05 -17.86
CA ASN A 139 -3.60 9.79 -18.52
C ASN A 139 -3.15 8.55 -17.73
N GLN A 140 -2.16 8.69 -16.84
CA GLN A 140 -1.78 7.63 -15.89
C GLN A 140 -2.79 7.46 -14.74
N LEU A 141 -3.80 8.32 -14.63
CA LEU A 141 -4.84 8.20 -13.61
C LEU A 141 -6.00 7.33 -14.11
N ASN A 142 -6.09 6.10 -13.61
CA ASN A 142 -7.14 5.15 -14.00
C ASN A 142 -8.53 5.43 -13.37
N ASP A 143 -8.70 6.51 -12.62
CA ASP A 143 -9.93 6.82 -11.86
C ASP A 143 -10.52 8.14 -12.33
N SER A 144 -11.72 8.07 -12.94
CA SER A 144 -12.42 9.21 -13.52
C SER A 144 -12.77 10.29 -12.48
N LYS A 145 -13.06 9.92 -11.23
CA LYS A 145 -13.29 10.88 -10.14
C LYS A 145 -12.00 11.57 -9.77
N LYS A 146 -10.88 10.84 -9.76
CA LYS A 146 -9.57 11.40 -9.49
C LYS A 146 -9.08 12.33 -10.59
N VAL A 147 -9.30 12.00 -11.85
CA VAL A 147 -9.04 12.89 -13.00
C VAL A 147 -9.85 14.18 -12.82
N THR A 148 -11.14 14.05 -12.52
CA THR A 148 -12.05 15.19 -12.23
C THR A 148 -11.52 16.09 -11.12
N LEU A 149 -11.19 15.51 -9.97
CA LEU A 149 -10.63 16.25 -8.84
C LEU A 149 -9.28 16.89 -9.19
N SER A 150 -8.44 16.21 -9.98
CA SER A 150 -7.11 16.72 -10.35
C SER A 150 -7.21 17.96 -11.21
N ILE A 151 -8.05 17.93 -12.26
CA ILE A 151 -8.31 19.08 -13.14
C ILE A 151 -8.91 20.24 -12.34
N PHE A 152 -9.85 19.96 -11.41
CA PHE A 152 -10.40 20.98 -10.52
C PHE A 152 -9.32 21.63 -9.65
N LEU A 153 -8.45 20.84 -9.01
CA LEU A 153 -7.39 21.38 -8.15
C LEU A 153 -6.33 22.19 -8.92
N LEU A 154 -6.13 21.90 -10.20
CA LEU A 154 -5.21 22.66 -11.05
C LEU A 154 -5.64 24.11 -11.29
N TYR A 155 -6.93 24.45 -11.17
CA TYR A 155 -7.40 25.84 -11.25
C TYR A 155 -6.82 26.74 -10.14
N PHE A 156 -6.42 26.15 -9.00
CA PHE A 156 -5.90 26.90 -7.86
C PHE A 156 -4.36 26.98 -7.86
N VAL A 157 -3.69 26.44 -8.87
CA VAL A 157 -2.23 26.43 -8.94
C VAL A 157 -1.73 27.65 -9.72
N PRO A 158 -1.00 28.58 -9.10
CA PRO A 158 -0.43 29.73 -9.79
C PRO A 158 0.45 29.34 -10.98
N GLY A 159 0.23 30.02 -12.12
CA GLY A 159 0.94 29.76 -13.37
C GLY A 159 0.26 28.75 -14.31
N ILE A 160 -0.81 28.09 -13.88
CA ILE A 160 -1.66 27.27 -14.76
C ILE A 160 -2.75 28.15 -15.35
N SER A 161 -2.80 28.25 -16.68
CA SER A 161 -3.81 29.06 -17.37
C SER A 161 -5.16 28.34 -17.49
N VAL A 162 -6.25 29.09 -17.57
CA VAL A 162 -7.60 28.54 -17.77
C VAL A 162 -7.68 27.76 -19.10
N GLY A 163 -6.99 28.23 -20.13
CA GLY A 163 -6.87 27.53 -21.42
C GLY A 163 -6.15 26.18 -21.30
N LEU A 164 -5.10 26.08 -20.49
CA LEU A 164 -4.43 24.81 -20.20
C LEU A 164 -5.38 23.82 -19.52
N VAL A 165 -6.13 24.27 -18.49
CA VAL A 165 -7.09 23.39 -17.82
C VAL A 165 -8.21 22.92 -18.76
N ALA A 166 -8.69 23.79 -19.66
CA ALA A 166 -9.64 23.43 -20.71
C ALA A 166 -9.08 22.36 -21.66
N SER A 167 -7.82 22.51 -22.05
CA SER A 167 -7.09 21.56 -22.90
C SER A 167 -6.95 20.19 -22.23
N LEU A 168 -6.53 20.16 -20.96
CA LEU A 168 -6.45 18.92 -20.15
C LEU A 168 -7.83 18.25 -19.99
N ALA A 169 -8.90 19.04 -19.79
CA ALA A 169 -10.27 18.52 -19.65
C ALA A 169 -10.79 17.87 -20.94
N ILE A 170 -10.47 18.45 -22.10
CA ILE A 170 -10.81 17.88 -23.41
C ILE A 170 -9.99 16.61 -23.66
N GLY A 171 -8.69 16.62 -23.36
CA GLY A 171 -7.84 15.42 -23.40
C GLY A 171 -8.38 14.29 -22.51
N ALA A 172 -8.91 14.63 -21.34
CA ALA A 172 -9.60 13.73 -20.42
C ALA A 172 -11.04 13.36 -20.83
N LYS A 173 -11.48 13.75 -22.05
CA LYS A 173 -12.80 13.46 -22.63
C LYS A 173 -13.98 13.98 -21.80
N PHE A 174 -13.84 15.14 -21.14
CA PHE A 174 -14.97 15.74 -20.42
C PHE A 174 -16.01 16.26 -21.40
N LYS A 175 -17.29 15.98 -21.12
CA LYS A 175 -18.41 16.60 -21.83
C LYS A 175 -18.54 18.07 -21.42
N TYR A 176 -19.06 18.89 -22.31
CA TYR A 176 -19.27 20.33 -22.10
C TYR A 176 -19.93 20.68 -20.75
N PRO A 177 -21.07 20.07 -20.33
CA PRO A 177 -21.70 20.44 -19.07
C PRO A 177 -20.82 20.18 -17.85
N LYS A 178 -20.05 19.08 -17.89
CA LYS A 178 -19.11 18.72 -16.82
C LYS A 178 -17.96 19.71 -16.74
N TYR A 179 -17.42 20.12 -17.89
CA TYR A 179 -16.35 21.12 -17.94
C TYR A 179 -16.82 22.46 -17.39
N ILE A 180 -17.94 22.99 -17.89
CA ILE A 180 -18.47 24.28 -17.45
C ILE A 180 -18.80 24.28 -15.96
N PHE A 181 -19.42 23.21 -15.45
CA PHE A 181 -19.68 23.10 -14.02
C PHE A 181 -18.40 23.21 -13.18
N LEU A 182 -17.35 22.45 -13.54
CA LEU A 182 -16.07 22.47 -12.81
C LEU A 182 -15.34 23.80 -12.93
N SER A 183 -15.29 24.39 -14.13
CA SER A 183 -14.62 25.66 -14.36
C SER A 183 -15.33 26.79 -13.62
N THR A 184 -16.66 26.81 -13.63
CA THR A 184 -17.45 27.82 -12.92
C THR A 184 -17.28 27.66 -11.41
N LEU A 185 -17.36 26.44 -10.88
CA LEU A 185 -17.15 26.20 -9.45
C LEU A 185 -15.77 26.65 -8.97
N GLY A 186 -14.70 26.37 -9.74
CA GLY A 186 -13.35 26.81 -9.41
C GLY A 186 -13.21 28.34 -9.37
N ASN A 187 -13.84 29.03 -10.33
CA ASN A 187 -13.78 30.49 -10.42
C ASN A 187 -14.69 31.20 -9.40
N ILE A 188 -15.80 30.60 -8.96
CA ILE A 188 -16.67 31.17 -7.92
C ILE A 188 -15.90 31.41 -6.62
N ILE A 189 -15.02 30.49 -6.22
CA ILE A 189 -14.21 30.65 -4.99
C ILE A 189 -13.34 31.91 -5.10
N ASN A 190 -12.69 32.14 -6.25
CA ASN A 190 -11.92 33.35 -6.50
C ASN A 190 -12.84 34.59 -6.55
N LEU A 191 -14.00 34.48 -7.18
CA LEU A 191 -14.95 35.58 -7.35
C LEU A 191 -15.49 36.08 -5.99
N LEU A 192 -15.79 35.18 -5.07
CA LEU A 192 -16.21 35.52 -3.70
C LEU A 192 -15.10 36.25 -2.94
N TYR A 193 -13.85 35.84 -3.13
CA TYR A 193 -12.70 36.52 -2.53
C TYR A 193 -12.53 37.96 -3.08
N VAL A 194 -12.62 38.15 -4.40
CA VAL A 194 -12.52 39.49 -5.01
C VAL A 194 -13.72 40.36 -4.64
N MET A 195 -14.92 39.78 -4.51
CA MET A 195 -16.10 40.50 -4.01
C MET A 195 -15.91 41.00 -2.58
N LEU A 196 -15.35 40.16 -1.69
CA LEU A 196 -15.01 40.56 -0.32
C LEU A 196 -13.99 41.71 -0.32
N PHE A 197 -12.96 41.62 -1.14
CA PHE A 197 -11.97 42.68 -1.30
C PHE A 197 -12.60 43.99 -1.80
N GLY A 198 -13.44 43.92 -2.85
CA GLY A 198 -14.16 45.09 -3.36
C GLY A 198 -15.05 45.76 -2.32
N LEU A 199 -15.75 44.96 -1.48
CA LEU A 199 -16.57 45.46 -0.37
C LEU A 199 -15.77 46.23 0.68
N THR A 200 -14.55 45.79 0.97
CA THR A 200 -13.70 46.49 1.95
C THR A 200 -13.23 47.84 1.43
N ILE A 201 -13.04 47.98 0.11
CA ILE A 201 -12.71 49.26 -0.53
C ILE A 201 -13.92 50.19 -0.54
N THR A 202 -15.10 49.71 -0.94
CA THR A 202 -16.30 50.55 -1.04
C THR A 202 -16.85 51.02 0.31
N LYS A 203 -16.54 50.32 1.41
CA LYS A 203 -16.90 50.69 2.79
C LYS A 203 -15.81 51.46 3.54
N ASP A 204 -14.77 51.94 2.84
CA ASP A 204 -13.63 52.65 3.42
C ASP A 204 -12.88 51.89 4.54
N GLN A 205 -12.89 50.55 4.47
CA GLN A 205 -12.18 49.68 5.40
C GLN A 205 -10.78 49.35 4.89
N LEU A 206 -9.97 50.39 4.65
CA LEU A 206 -8.65 50.28 4.00
C LEU A 206 -7.69 49.31 4.71
N LEU A 207 -7.72 49.27 6.04
CA LEU A 207 -6.90 48.34 6.83
C LEU A 207 -7.26 46.87 6.53
N LEU A 208 -8.56 46.54 6.46
CA LEU A 208 -9.01 45.18 6.15
C LEU A 208 -8.70 44.79 4.71
N ALA A 209 -8.88 45.73 3.76
CA ALA A 209 -8.48 45.55 2.37
C ALA A 209 -6.98 45.22 2.24
N LEU A 210 -6.14 45.96 2.97
CA LEU A 210 -4.69 45.72 3.01
C LEU A 210 -4.35 44.35 3.58
N ILE A 211 -4.97 43.94 4.69
CA ILE A 211 -4.78 42.60 5.28
C ILE A 211 -5.15 41.50 4.29
N LEU A 212 -6.30 41.61 3.63
CA LEU A 212 -6.73 40.64 2.62
C LEU A 212 -5.72 40.56 1.46
N ALA A 213 -5.28 41.70 0.93
CA ALA A 213 -4.27 41.75 -0.14
C ALA A 213 -2.95 41.05 0.28
N ILE A 214 -2.47 41.30 1.50
CA ILE A 214 -1.26 40.64 2.04
C ILE A 214 -1.47 39.13 2.15
N VAL A 215 -2.60 38.68 2.72
CA VAL A 215 -2.91 37.25 2.86
C VAL A 215 -2.95 36.56 1.49
N TYR A 216 -3.61 37.16 0.51
CA TYR A 216 -3.64 36.61 -0.86
C TYR A 216 -2.25 36.56 -1.48
N LEU A 217 -1.44 37.60 -1.32
CA LEU A 217 -0.07 37.64 -1.82
C LEU A 217 0.79 36.53 -1.17
N VAL A 218 0.69 36.35 0.15
CA VAL A 218 1.42 35.29 0.88
C VAL A 218 1.00 33.90 0.40
N ILE A 219 -0.31 33.63 0.29
CA ILE A 219 -0.83 32.35 -0.21
C ILE A 219 -0.36 32.12 -1.66
N PHE A 220 -0.47 33.14 -2.51
CA PHE A 220 -0.02 33.07 -3.91
C PHE A 220 1.47 32.74 -3.99
N VAL A 221 2.32 33.42 -3.23
CA VAL A 221 3.77 33.18 -3.19
C VAL A 221 4.09 31.76 -2.72
N ILE A 222 3.44 31.28 -1.65
CA ILE A 222 3.60 29.90 -1.17
C ILE A 222 3.21 28.90 -2.25
N LEU A 223 2.02 29.05 -2.85
CA LEU A 223 1.54 28.15 -3.89
C LEU A 223 2.42 28.19 -5.14
N PHE A 224 2.94 29.36 -5.52
CA PHE A 224 3.85 29.53 -6.65
C PHE A 224 5.21 28.85 -6.40
N ILE A 225 5.82 29.05 -5.23
CA ILE A 225 7.09 28.41 -4.84
C ILE A 225 6.94 26.88 -4.85
N PHE A 226 5.82 26.35 -4.35
CA PHE A 226 5.58 24.91 -4.26
C PHE A 226 4.84 24.32 -5.47
N ARG A 227 4.57 25.09 -6.53
CA ARG A 227 3.69 24.68 -7.65
C ARG A 227 4.05 23.33 -8.27
N LYS A 228 5.34 23.10 -8.57
CA LYS A 228 5.81 21.82 -9.15
C LYS A 228 5.56 20.64 -8.22
N LYS A 229 5.78 20.81 -6.90
CA LYS A 229 5.52 19.76 -5.90
C LYS A 229 4.02 19.50 -5.73
N ILE A 230 3.21 20.55 -5.78
CA ILE A 230 1.74 20.48 -5.69
C ILE A 230 1.18 19.73 -6.90
N ILE A 231 1.54 20.14 -8.12
CA ILE A 231 1.13 19.49 -9.38
C ILE A 231 1.49 17.99 -9.35
N ASN A 232 2.73 17.65 -9.01
CA ASN A 232 3.16 16.25 -8.93
C ASN A 232 2.40 15.44 -7.86
N ARG A 233 1.89 16.09 -6.81
CA ARG A 233 1.07 15.43 -5.78
C ARG A 233 -0.37 15.27 -6.25
N ILE A 234 -0.95 16.27 -6.91
CA ILE A 234 -2.30 16.23 -7.51
C ILE A 234 -2.36 15.10 -8.54
N LEU A 235 -1.41 15.08 -9.48
CA LEU A 235 -1.36 14.13 -10.60
C LEU A 235 -0.70 12.79 -10.26
N ARG A 236 -0.49 12.48 -8.97
CA ARG A 236 0.15 11.23 -8.58
C ARG A 236 -0.78 10.04 -8.83
N PRO A 237 -0.38 8.97 -9.54
CA PRO A 237 -1.23 7.79 -9.71
C PRO A 237 -1.57 7.13 -8.37
N LYS A 238 -2.73 6.45 -8.31
CA LYS A 238 -3.13 5.69 -7.13
C LYS A 238 -2.16 4.52 -6.99
N ARG A 239 -1.56 4.35 -5.82
CA ARG A 239 -0.71 3.19 -5.55
C ARG A 239 -1.57 1.92 -5.53
N ASP A 240 -1.18 0.94 -6.30
CA ASP A 240 -1.72 -0.41 -6.37
C ASP A 240 -0.81 -1.39 -5.61
N ASN A 241 -1.14 -2.68 -5.70
CA ASN A 241 -0.43 -3.73 -4.98
C ASN A 241 0.93 -4.01 -5.59
N GLU A 242 1.06 -3.89 -6.91
CA GLU A 242 2.34 -3.99 -7.61
C GLU A 242 3.32 -2.92 -7.14
N PHE A 243 2.86 -1.66 -7.00
CA PHE A 243 3.66 -0.60 -6.40
C PHE A 243 4.16 -1.00 -5.01
N TYR A 244 3.28 -1.52 -4.14
CA TYR A 244 3.67 -1.90 -2.78
C TYR A 244 4.58 -3.12 -2.74
N ARG A 245 4.41 -4.09 -3.65
CA ARG A 245 5.25 -5.29 -3.76
C ARG A 245 6.68 -4.94 -4.19
N ASN A 246 6.79 -4.03 -5.16
CA ASN A 246 8.06 -3.66 -5.78
C ASN A 246 8.80 -2.52 -5.06
N ASN A 247 8.13 -1.79 -4.18
CA ASN A 247 8.72 -0.68 -3.44
C ASN A 247 8.68 -0.93 -1.92
N PHE A 248 9.66 -0.38 -1.21
CA PHE A 248 9.67 -0.36 0.25
C PHE A 248 10.12 1.02 0.73
N ARG A 249 9.86 1.32 2.01
CA ARG A 249 10.29 2.57 2.65
C ARG A 249 10.64 2.31 4.11
N ARG A 250 11.39 3.20 4.74
CA ARG A 250 11.56 3.15 6.19
C ARG A 250 10.26 3.54 6.90
N MET A 251 9.93 2.86 7.99
CA MET A 251 8.89 3.31 8.91
C MET A 251 9.18 4.75 9.36
N LYS A 252 8.18 5.63 9.43
CA LYS A 252 8.39 7.02 9.89
C LYS A 252 8.72 7.07 11.38
N VAL A 253 9.59 8.01 11.79
CA VAL A 253 10.04 8.15 13.19
C VAL A 253 8.84 8.34 14.12
N LEU A 254 7.97 9.28 13.79
CA LEU A 254 6.78 9.60 14.59
C LEU A 254 5.87 8.39 14.78
N TYR A 255 5.69 7.55 13.76
CA TYR A 255 4.89 6.34 13.88
C TYR A 255 5.52 5.34 14.84
N TYR A 256 6.84 5.13 14.77
CA TYR A 256 7.54 4.26 15.71
C TYR A 256 7.47 4.79 17.14
N MET A 257 7.70 6.09 17.34
CA MET A 257 7.65 6.73 18.66
C MET A 257 6.27 6.64 19.32
N LEU A 258 5.20 6.68 18.53
CA LEU A 258 3.84 6.53 19.05
C LEU A 258 3.45 5.04 19.23
N LEU A 259 3.83 4.17 18.29
CA LEU A 259 3.41 2.77 18.27
C LEU A 259 4.09 1.93 19.36
N ILE A 260 5.40 2.07 19.53
CA ILE A 260 6.17 1.18 20.40
C ILE A 260 5.79 1.27 21.88
N PRO A 261 5.60 2.46 22.48
CA PRO A 261 5.12 2.55 23.86
C PRO A 261 3.76 1.89 24.04
N VAL A 262 2.82 2.10 23.11
CA VAL A 262 1.49 1.47 23.12
C VAL A 262 1.62 -0.05 23.05
N VAL A 263 2.46 -0.56 22.16
CA VAL A 263 2.75 -2.00 22.03
C VAL A 263 3.36 -2.56 23.31
N LYS A 264 4.32 -1.88 23.93
CA LYS A 264 4.94 -2.32 25.19
C LYS A 264 3.94 -2.37 26.34
N ILE A 265 3.10 -1.34 26.48
CA ILE A 265 2.04 -1.29 27.51
C ILE A 265 1.05 -2.44 27.26
N PHE A 266 0.61 -2.62 26.02
CA PHE A 266 -0.26 -3.73 25.64
C PHE A 266 0.37 -5.08 26.01
N PHE A 267 1.65 -5.29 25.69
CA PHE A 267 2.37 -6.53 26.02
C PHE A 267 2.54 -6.75 27.53
N ALA A 268 2.86 -5.71 28.30
CA ALA A 268 2.98 -5.80 29.74
C ALA A 268 1.65 -6.23 30.38
N LEU A 269 0.54 -5.57 30.01
CA LEU A 269 -0.79 -5.84 30.59
C LEU A 269 -1.40 -7.18 30.13
N ARG A 270 -1.11 -7.57 28.88
CA ARG A 270 -1.78 -8.70 28.22
C ARG A 270 -0.98 -10.00 28.31
N TYR A 271 0.35 -9.90 28.31
CA TYR A 271 1.26 -11.03 28.15
C TYR A 271 2.38 -11.10 29.18
N LYS A 272 2.30 -10.34 30.30
CA LYS A 272 3.30 -10.35 31.39
C LYS A 272 4.74 -10.39 30.85
N PHE A 273 4.99 -9.54 29.85
CA PHE A 273 6.12 -9.61 28.94
C PHE A 273 7.45 -9.53 29.69
N LYS A 274 8.31 -10.55 29.56
CA LYS A 274 9.66 -10.55 30.16
C LYS A 274 10.72 -10.43 29.08
N VAL A 275 11.68 -9.56 29.31
CA VAL A 275 12.77 -9.29 28.37
C VAL A 275 14.10 -9.60 29.04
N LYS A 276 14.89 -10.46 28.40
CA LYS A 276 16.29 -10.72 28.74
C LYS A 276 17.18 -10.19 27.61
N LYS A 277 18.31 -9.55 27.96
CA LYS A 277 19.29 -9.03 27.01
C LYS A 277 20.65 -9.64 27.31
N LEU A 278 21.16 -10.45 26.39
CA LEU A 278 22.44 -11.16 26.46
C LEU A 278 23.40 -10.51 25.49
N ASN A 279 24.43 -9.83 25.99
CA ASN A 279 25.39 -9.08 25.16
C ASN A 279 24.76 -8.04 24.22
N PHE A 280 23.47 -7.75 24.39
CA PHE A 280 22.71 -6.83 23.55
C PHE A 280 22.78 -5.42 24.13
N LYS A 281 23.82 -4.67 23.72
CA LYS A 281 23.95 -3.22 23.96
C LYS A 281 23.29 -2.44 22.81
N LYS A 282 23.22 -1.10 22.92
CA LYS A 282 22.70 -0.23 21.86
C LYS A 282 23.58 -0.33 20.61
N LEU A 283 23.22 -1.25 19.71
CA LEU A 283 23.90 -1.46 18.43
C LEU A 283 23.51 -0.37 17.41
N LYS A 284 24.50 0.11 16.65
CA LYS A 284 24.28 1.03 15.52
C LYS A 284 23.96 0.22 14.27
N ALA A 285 22.90 0.61 13.56
CA ALA A 285 22.56 0.04 12.25
C ALA A 285 23.69 0.26 11.21
N PRO A 286 23.83 -0.62 10.19
CA PRO A 286 22.96 -1.77 9.88
C PRO A 286 23.35 -3.06 10.61
N PHE A 287 22.34 -3.91 10.87
CA PHE A 287 22.48 -5.26 11.43
C PHE A 287 21.27 -6.11 11.00
N VAL A 288 21.35 -7.42 11.16
CA VAL A 288 20.22 -8.34 10.94
C VAL A 288 19.57 -8.67 12.28
N VAL A 289 18.24 -8.67 12.33
CA VAL A 289 17.44 -9.17 13.45
C VAL A 289 16.78 -10.46 13.00
N MET A 290 17.15 -11.58 13.61
CA MET A 290 16.52 -12.87 13.34
C MET A 290 15.73 -13.34 14.55
N PHE A 291 14.52 -13.83 14.31
CA PHE A 291 13.63 -14.30 15.37
C PHE A 291 12.95 -15.58 14.95
N ASN A 292 12.68 -16.47 15.92
CA ASN A 292 11.80 -17.61 15.72
C ASN A 292 10.35 -17.13 15.54
N HIS A 293 9.50 -17.95 14.92
CA HIS A 293 8.18 -17.55 14.46
C HIS A 293 6.99 -18.34 15.07
N PRO A 294 6.82 -18.32 16.40
CA PRO A 294 5.70 -18.99 17.06
C PRO A 294 4.31 -18.35 16.85
N SER A 295 4.22 -17.03 16.57
CA SER A 295 2.97 -16.26 16.65
C SER A 295 2.91 -15.04 15.72
N PRO A 296 1.72 -14.57 15.29
CA PRO A 296 1.61 -13.39 14.42
C PRO A 296 2.22 -12.08 14.97
N LEU A 297 2.48 -11.99 16.29
CA LEU A 297 3.02 -10.79 16.93
C LEU A 297 4.55 -10.78 17.08
N ASP A 298 5.26 -11.79 16.58
CA ASP A 298 6.71 -11.96 16.78
C ASP A 298 7.55 -10.80 16.29
N VAL A 299 7.16 -10.17 15.17
CA VAL A 299 7.81 -8.97 14.63
C VAL A 299 7.75 -7.82 15.65
N ALA A 300 6.61 -7.67 16.32
CA ALA A 300 6.41 -6.61 17.30
C ALA A 300 7.19 -6.89 18.59
N TYR A 301 7.22 -8.15 19.05
CA TYR A 301 8.09 -8.57 20.15
C TYR A 301 9.55 -8.26 19.81
N SER A 302 10.00 -8.67 18.63
CA SER A 302 11.39 -8.54 18.19
C SER A 302 11.86 -7.10 18.07
N TYR A 303 11.00 -6.16 17.70
CA TYR A 303 11.43 -4.78 17.45
C TYR A 303 11.25 -3.83 18.64
N ALA A 304 10.61 -4.30 19.72
CA ALA A 304 10.27 -3.48 20.88
C ALA A 304 11.50 -2.85 21.56
N GLU A 305 12.64 -3.56 21.57
CA GLU A 305 13.86 -3.13 22.28
C GLU A 305 14.94 -2.48 21.41
N LEU A 306 14.71 -2.35 20.09
CA LEU A 306 15.72 -1.84 19.16
C LEU A 306 15.90 -0.31 19.24
N GLY A 307 14.84 0.42 19.62
CA GLY A 307 14.81 1.88 19.68
C GLY A 307 14.53 2.56 18.34
N PHE A 308 14.05 3.81 18.39
CA PHE A 308 13.53 4.52 17.21
C PHE A 308 14.55 4.82 16.10
N LYS A 309 15.85 4.79 16.43
CA LYS A 309 16.92 4.91 15.44
C LYS A 309 17.09 3.63 14.62
N ASN A 310 16.73 2.47 15.17
CA ASN A 310 16.92 1.15 14.57
C ASN A 310 15.59 0.56 14.09
N ARG A 311 14.87 1.28 13.22
CA ARG A 311 13.64 0.82 12.56
C ARG A 311 13.98 -0.17 11.43
N PRO A 312 13.74 -1.48 11.59
CA PRO A 312 14.15 -2.47 10.59
C PRO A 312 13.29 -2.42 9.33
N ALA A 313 13.86 -2.85 8.21
CA ALA A 313 13.11 -3.27 7.03
C ALA A 313 12.84 -4.78 7.16
N SER A 314 11.58 -5.17 7.36
CA SER A 314 11.22 -6.58 7.58
C SER A 314 10.98 -7.31 6.27
N LEU A 315 11.48 -8.53 6.13
CA LEU A 315 10.99 -9.43 5.10
C LEU A 315 9.55 -9.87 5.46
N VAL A 316 8.62 -9.72 4.53
CA VAL A 316 7.20 -10.01 4.73
C VAL A 316 6.68 -10.81 3.54
N ALA A 317 5.95 -11.90 3.79
CA ALA A 317 5.39 -12.75 2.75
C ALA A 317 4.59 -11.95 1.71
N SER A 318 4.79 -12.22 0.42
CA SER A 318 4.07 -11.54 -0.66
C SER A 318 2.56 -11.83 -0.65
N TYR A 319 2.12 -12.86 0.08
CA TYR A 319 0.72 -13.09 0.47
C TYR A 319 0.04 -11.82 0.97
N TYR A 320 0.65 -11.10 1.92
CA TYR A 320 0.04 -9.89 2.48
C TYR A 320 -0.01 -8.71 1.50
N TYR A 321 0.68 -8.83 0.36
CA TYR A 321 0.67 -7.84 -0.72
C TYR A 321 -0.36 -8.17 -1.80
N THR A 322 -1.17 -9.23 -1.65
CA THR A 322 -2.32 -9.52 -2.52
C THR A 322 -3.56 -8.70 -2.13
N ASP A 323 -3.71 -8.32 -0.85
CA ASP A 323 -4.72 -7.36 -0.38
C ASP A 323 -4.13 -5.94 -0.27
N LYS A 324 -4.85 -4.95 -0.79
CA LYS A 324 -4.36 -3.56 -0.87
C LYS A 324 -4.24 -2.86 0.48
N LYS A 325 -5.12 -3.16 1.43
CA LYS A 325 -5.09 -2.55 2.76
C LYS A 325 -3.90 -3.09 3.54
N LEU A 326 -3.69 -4.41 3.48
CA LEU A 326 -2.54 -5.09 4.08
C LEU A 326 -1.23 -4.64 3.41
N ALA A 327 -1.17 -4.61 2.08
CA ALA A 327 0.01 -4.14 1.34
C ALA A 327 0.43 -2.73 1.76
N LYS A 328 -0.53 -1.80 1.88
CA LYS A 328 -0.29 -0.42 2.33
C LYS A 328 0.18 -0.39 3.80
N PHE A 329 -0.39 -1.24 4.65
CA PHE A 329 -0.02 -1.34 6.06
C PHE A 329 1.43 -1.81 6.22
N PHE A 330 1.80 -2.95 5.63
CA PHE A 330 3.17 -3.49 5.71
C PHE A 330 4.18 -2.59 5.01
N TYR A 331 3.86 -2.01 3.85
CA TYR A 331 4.68 -0.95 3.23
C TYR A 331 4.89 0.24 4.18
N GLY A 332 3.90 0.57 5.00
CA GLY A 332 3.98 1.63 5.99
C GLY A 332 4.93 1.32 7.14
N LEU A 333 5.00 0.06 7.55
CA LEU A 333 5.89 -0.45 8.60
C LEU A 333 7.30 -0.75 8.11
N GLY A 334 7.53 -0.69 6.79
CA GLY A 334 8.82 -0.96 6.16
C GLY A 334 9.04 -2.40 5.71
N GLY A 335 7.94 -3.10 5.44
CA GLY A 335 7.95 -4.42 4.84
C GLY A 335 8.59 -4.42 3.44
N ILE A 336 9.45 -5.41 3.22
CA ILE A 336 9.99 -5.85 1.95
C ILE A 336 9.22 -7.10 1.58
N SER A 337 8.38 -7.01 0.55
CA SER A 337 7.67 -8.18 0.02
C SER A 337 8.66 -9.25 -0.45
N LYS A 338 8.45 -10.49 0.01
CA LYS A 338 9.28 -11.67 -0.26
C LYS A 338 8.40 -12.85 -0.67
N HIS A 339 8.80 -13.51 -1.76
CA HIS A 339 8.30 -14.85 -2.08
C HIS A 339 8.99 -15.90 -1.18
N LEU A 340 8.18 -16.76 -0.57
CA LEU A 340 8.61 -17.77 0.41
C LEU A 340 9.01 -19.06 -0.33
N TYR A 341 10.11 -19.69 0.11
CA TYR A 341 10.64 -20.93 -0.48
C TYR A 341 10.81 -20.93 -2.02
N ALA A 342 10.97 -19.76 -2.61
CA ALA A 342 11.17 -19.56 -4.04
C ALA A 342 12.27 -18.50 -4.29
N PRO A 343 12.99 -18.58 -5.42
CA PRO A 343 13.96 -17.55 -5.80
C PRO A 343 13.30 -16.16 -5.91
N ASP A 344 13.83 -15.19 -5.15
CA ASP A 344 13.33 -13.80 -5.15
C ASP A 344 14.48 -12.80 -5.16
N LEU A 345 15.03 -12.56 -6.36
CA LEU A 345 16.08 -11.56 -6.57
C LEU A 345 15.61 -10.14 -6.22
N GLY A 346 14.30 -9.87 -6.30
CA GLY A 346 13.72 -8.57 -5.94
C GLY A 346 13.85 -8.29 -4.45
N ALA A 347 13.50 -9.25 -3.59
CA ALA A 347 13.67 -9.17 -2.14
C ALA A 347 15.15 -9.02 -1.74
N ILE A 348 16.06 -9.76 -2.40
CA ILE A 348 17.51 -9.65 -2.14
C ILE A 348 18.01 -8.24 -2.50
N LYS A 349 17.68 -7.72 -3.70
CA LYS A 349 18.06 -6.35 -4.11
C LYS A 349 17.51 -5.28 -3.17
N LYS A 350 16.25 -5.42 -2.72
CA LYS A 350 15.62 -4.52 -1.74
C LYS A 350 16.34 -4.57 -0.39
N SER A 351 16.73 -5.76 0.08
CA SER A 351 17.47 -5.94 1.33
C SER A 351 18.86 -5.27 1.28
N LEU A 352 19.62 -5.51 0.22
CA LEU A 352 20.91 -4.83 -0.01
C LEU A 352 20.76 -3.30 -0.10
N LYS A 353 19.67 -2.81 -0.71
CA LYS A 353 19.35 -1.37 -0.74
C LYS A 353 19.04 -0.81 0.65
N ALA A 354 18.34 -1.56 1.51
CA ALA A 354 18.07 -1.14 2.88
C ALA A 354 19.35 -1.06 3.71
N VAL A 355 20.26 -2.04 3.57
CA VAL A 355 21.58 -2.03 4.20
C VAL A 355 22.41 -0.83 3.75
N ARG A 356 22.48 -0.54 2.44
CA ARG A 356 23.16 0.66 1.91
C ARG A 356 22.59 1.98 2.46
N ASN A 357 21.31 2.00 2.84
CA ASN A 357 20.69 3.15 3.50
C ASN A 357 20.92 3.20 5.03
N GLY A 358 21.70 2.27 5.58
CA GLY A 358 21.98 2.15 7.01
C GLY A 358 20.77 1.66 7.83
N TRP A 359 19.92 0.81 7.26
CA TRP A 359 18.73 0.28 7.96
C TRP A 359 18.98 -1.16 8.42
N PRO A 360 18.53 -1.54 9.63
CA PRO A 360 18.52 -2.95 10.00
C PRO A 360 17.59 -3.75 9.09
N ILE A 361 17.86 -5.04 8.91
CA ILE A 361 16.96 -5.99 8.27
C ILE A 361 16.36 -6.86 9.36
N GLY A 362 15.08 -7.20 9.27
CA GLY A 362 14.50 -8.21 10.16
C GLY A 362 13.81 -9.33 9.41
N MET A 363 13.93 -10.56 9.91
CA MET A 363 13.37 -11.74 9.28
C MET A 363 13.15 -12.89 10.28
N ALA A 364 12.12 -13.68 10.02
CA ALA A 364 12.01 -15.03 10.57
C ALA A 364 12.56 -16.02 9.53
N PRO A 365 13.65 -16.75 9.82
CA PRO A 365 14.26 -17.65 8.84
C PRO A 365 13.40 -18.89 8.57
N GLU A 366 12.51 -19.27 9.49
CA GLU A 366 11.49 -20.32 9.28
C GLU A 366 10.57 -19.99 8.10
N GLY A 367 10.32 -18.71 7.80
CA GLY A 367 9.47 -18.25 6.70
C GLY A 367 7.96 -18.52 6.87
N ARG A 368 7.57 -19.34 7.86
CA ARG A 368 6.18 -19.68 8.21
C ARG A 368 5.98 -19.65 9.72
N LEU A 369 4.73 -19.49 10.17
CA LEU A 369 4.37 -19.67 11.57
C LEU A 369 4.41 -21.17 11.93
N SER A 370 4.93 -21.48 13.13
CA SER A 370 4.94 -22.85 13.64
C SER A 370 3.53 -23.44 13.74
N ALA A 371 3.38 -24.69 13.29
CA ALA A 371 2.12 -25.41 13.43
C ALA A 371 1.93 -25.98 14.84
N TYR A 372 3.01 -26.30 15.53
CA TYR A 372 3.01 -27.15 16.73
C TYR A 372 3.88 -26.61 17.87
N GLY A 373 4.27 -25.33 17.82
CA GLY A 373 4.91 -24.63 18.93
C GLY A 373 6.40 -24.93 19.13
N CYS A 374 7.04 -25.45 18.08
CA CYS A 374 8.49 -25.66 18.03
C CYS A 374 9.07 -25.06 16.73
N LEU A 375 10.40 -25.00 16.64
CA LEU A 375 11.11 -24.53 15.46
C LEU A 375 10.74 -25.37 14.22
N GLU A 376 10.34 -24.69 13.15
CA GLU A 376 10.13 -25.28 11.82
C GLU A 376 11.42 -25.27 11.00
N THR A 377 11.41 -25.95 9.84
CA THR A 377 12.56 -26.05 8.95
C THR A 377 13.10 -24.67 8.53
N ILE A 378 14.40 -24.48 8.73
CA ILE A 378 15.15 -23.34 8.19
C ILE A 378 15.90 -23.83 6.95
N THR A 379 15.74 -23.11 5.83
CA THR A 379 16.36 -23.49 4.56
C THR A 379 17.85 -23.14 4.49
N ASP A 380 18.62 -23.93 3.74
CA ASP A 380 20.05 -23.72 3.44
C ASP A 380 20.36 -22.42 2.68
N ALA A 381 19.33 -21.75 2.14
CA ALA A 381 19.48 -20.44 1.53
C ALA A 381 19.72 -19.31 2.57
N THR A 382 19.40 -19.54 3.84
CA THR A 382 19.52 -18.54 4.91
C THR A 382 20.98 -18.18 5.19
N PRO A 383 21.91 -19.13 5.42
CA PRO A 383 23.35 -18.85 5.54
C PRO A 383 23.91 -18.02 4.37
N LYS A 384 23.54 -18.37 3.13
CA LYS A 384 24.01 -17.68 1.91
C LYS A 384 23.59 -16.22 1.88
N LEU A 385 22.36 -15.90 2.30
CA LEU A 385 21.91 -14.52 2.41
C LEU A 385 22.70 -13.76 3.50
N LEU A 386 22.91 -14.37 4.66
CA LEU A 386 23.62 -13.74 5.78
C LEU A 386 25.08 -13.45 5.44
N LYS A 387 25.81 -14.41 4.86
CA LYS A 387 27.18 -14.21 4.36
C LYS A 387 27.27 -13.08 3.34
N LYS A 388 26.30 -13.01 2.43
CA LYS A 388 26.22 -11.92 1.43
C LYS A 388 25.97 -10.55 2.07
N LEU A 389 25.26 -10.48 3.20
CA LEU A 389 25.07 -9.23 3.94
C LEU A 389 26.31 -8.90 4.77
N ASN A 390 26.97 -9.91 5.34
CA ASN A 390 28.10 -9.83 6.26
C ASN A 390 27.92 -8.76 7.35
N LEU A 391 26.83 -8.87 8.13
CA LEU A 391 26.46 -7.91 9.17
C LEU A 391 26.35 -8.58 10.55
N PRO A 392 26.48 -7.81 11.65
CA PRO A 392 26.11 -8.27 12.98
C PRO A 392 24.69 -8.83 13.02
N ILE A 393 24.49 -9.91 13.79
CA ILE A 393 23.20 -10.58 13.93
C ILE A 393 22.71 -10.44 15.36
N VAL A 394 21.49 -9.95 15.52
CA VAL A 394 20.73 -9.98 16.77
C VAL A 394 19.73 -11.11 16.69
N PHE A 395 19.97 -12.18 17.44
CA PHE A 395 19.01 -13.25 17.63
C PHE A 395 17.97 -12.81 18.65
N VAL A 396 16.71 -13.12 18.39
CA VAL A 396 15.60 -12.89 19.29
C VAL A 396 14.83 -14.20 19.46
N ASN A 397 15.03 -14.84 20.60
CA ASN A 397 14.36 -16.07 20.96
C ASN A 397 13.10 -15.76 21.76
N ILE A 398 11.94 -16.19 21.25
CA ILE A 398 10.60 -15.89 21.76
C ILE A 398 9.99 -17.19 22.28
N LYS A 399 9.65 -17.23 23.58
CA LYS A 399 9.01 -18.38 24.23
C LYS A 399 7.65 -18.00 24.83
N GLY A 400 6.72 -18.95 24.80
CA GLY A 400 5.35 -18.83 25.28
C GLY A 400 4.40 -18.08 24.34
N ALA A 401 4.90 -17.56 23.21
CA ALA A 401 4.12 -16.78 22.26
C ALA A 401 3.18 -17.64 21.42
N TYR A 402 3.55 -18.89 21.08
CA TYR A 402 2.68 -19.82 20.35
C TYR A 402 1.42 -20.03 21.18
N LEU A 403 1.56 -20.27 22.48
CA LEU A 403 0.46 -20.47 23.42
C LEU A 403 -0.43 -19.22 23.63
N THR A 404 -0.02 -18.04 23.16
CA THR A 404 -0.92 -16.86 23.15
C THR A 404 -1.79 -16.79 21.91
N LYS A 405 -1.27 -17.15 20.73
CA LYS A 405 -2.00 -17.15 19.45
C LYS A 405 -1.33 -18.12 18.47
N PRO A 406 -1.68 -19.41 18.54
CA PRO A 406 -1.27 -20.36 17.53
C PRO A 406 -1.85 -20.00 16.16
N LYS A 407 -1.24 -20.52 15.08
CA LYS A 407 -1.71 -20.29 13.70
C LYS A 407 -3.16 -20.77 13.48
N TRP A 408 -3.56 -21.86 14.13
CA TRP A 408 -4.87 -22.50 14.00
C TRP A 408 -5.97 -21.88 14.87
N ALA A 409 -5.59 -21.13 15.90
CA ALA A 409 -6.56 -20.61 16.88
C ALA A 409 -7.28 -19.37 16.33
N ASN A 410 -8.57 -19.23 16.62
CA ASN A 410 -9.33 -18.04 16.19
C ASN A 410 -9.07 -16.80 17.08
N ASN A 411 -8.69 -17.00 18.35
CA ASN A 411 -8.63 -15.93 19.35
C ASN A 411 -7.25 -15.82 20.01
N PHE A 412 -6.90 -14.61 20.45
CA PHE A 412 -5.71 -14.38 21.29
C PHE A 412 -6.02 -14.70 22.76
N ARG A 413 -5.09 -15.38 23.44
CA ARG A 413 -5.15 -15.81 24.84
C ARG A 413 -4.17 -15.02 25.70
N ARG A 414 -4.56 -14.65 26.93
CA ARG A 414 -3.69 -13.95 27.90
C ARG A 414 -2.72 -14.96 28.47
N GLY A 415 -1.47 -14.58 28.64
CA GLY A 415 -0.45 -15.51 29.10
C GLY A 415 0.83 -14.77 29.48
N ARG A 416 1.95 -15.46 29.31
CA ARG A 416 3.30 -14.93 29.47
C ARG A 416 4.05 -15.12 28.15
N VAL A 417 4.84 -14.12 27.76
CA VAL A 417 5.80 -14.22 26.66
C VAL A 417 7.16 -13.76 27.17
N ASP A 418 8.16 -14.62 26.99
CA ASP A 418 9.54 -14.37 27.35
C ASP A 418 10.35 -14.15 26.08
N VAL A 419 11.11 -13.05 26.02
CA VAL A 419 11.91 -12.67 24.86
C VAL A 419 13.36 -12.47 25.28
N THR A 420 14.25 -13.21 24.64
CA THR A 420 15.70 -13.08 24.85
C THR A 420 16.34 -12.49 23.61
N TYR A 421 16.95 -11.32 23.76
CA TYR A 421 17.79 -10.69 22.74
C TYR A 421 19.23 -11.10 22.96
N GLU A 422 19.88 -11.63 21.93
CA GLU A 422 21.29 -11.99 21.96
C GLU A 422 22.03 -11.42 20.76
N LEU A 423 23.11 -10.68 21.00
CA LEU A 423 23.99 -10.20 19.93
C LEU A 423 25.04 -11.26 19.61
N MET A 424 25.07 -11.72 18.35
CA MET A 424 26.19 -12.47 17.79
C MET A 424 27.41 -11.53 17.74
N TYR A 425 28.53 -12.01 18.26
CA TYR A 425 29.79 -11.28 18.49
C TYR A 425 30.01 -10.06 17.58
N GLU A 426 30.36 -8.89 18.16
CA GLU A 426 30.47 -7.63 17.42
C GLU A 426 31.57 -7.61 16.34
N ASN A 427 32.61 -8.44 16.47
CA ASN A 427 33.78 -8.49 15.58
C ASN A 427 33.92 -9.85 14.90
N PHE A 428 32.97 -10.22 14.03
CA PHE A 428 33.02 -11.49 13.33
C PHE A 428 32.81 -11.34 11.82
N ASP A 429 33.50 -12.17 11.04
CA ASP A 429 33.29 -12.32 9.59
C ASP A 429 32.49 -13.60 9.35
N LEU A 430 31.25 -13.45 8.86
CA LEU A 430 30.38 -14.59 8.56
C LEU A 430 30.98 -15.55 7.53
N ASN A 431 31.92 -15.07 6.70
CA ASN A 431 32.55 -15.88 5.67
C ASN A 431 33.57 -16.88 6.22
N GLN A 432 33.96 -16.77 7.50
CA GLN A 432 34.84 -17.74 8.15
C GLN A 432 34.12 -19.04 8.53
N LEU A 433 32.78 -19.00 8.69
CA LEU A 433 31.97 -20.19 8.94
C LEU A 433 31.57 -20.84 7.61
N SER A 434 31.49 -22.16 7.56
CA SER A 434 30.79 -22.88 6.49
C SER A 434 29.29 -22.57 6.49
N ASP A 435 28.59 -22.90 5.39
CA ASP A 435 27.12 -22.70 5.33
C ASP A 435 26.41 -23.54 6.40
N GLN A 436 26.91 -24.76 6.67
CA GLN A 436 26.34 -25.66 7.66
C GLN A 436 26.60 -25.18 9.09
N GLU A 437 27.83 -24.80 9.45
CA GLU A 437 28.13 -24.29 10.80
C GLU A 437 27.29 -23.05 11.14
N LEU A 438 27.11 -22.14 10.17
CA LEU A 438 26.25 -20.98 10.36
C LEU A 438 24.77 -21.39 10.50
N LEU A 439 24.30 -22.37 9.73
CA LEU A 439 22.94 -22.90 9.87
C LEU A 439 22.72 -23.49 11.27
N ASP A 440 23.66 -24.30 11.77
CA ASP A 440 23.60 -24.94 13.08
C ASP A 440 23.56 -23.90 14.20
N VAL A 441 24.37 -22.84 14.11
CA VAL A 441 24.31 -21.71 15.06
C VAL A 441 22.95 -21.02 15.03
N ILE A 442 22.38 -20.80 13.84
CA ILE A 442 21.06 -20.16 13.72
C ILE A 442 19.99 -21.02 14.37
N ILE A 443 19.99 -22.32 14.07
CA ILE A 443 19.06 -23.29 14.65
C ILE A 443 19.21 -23.26 16.17
N GLN A 444 20.42 -23.40 16.70
CA GLN A 444 20.69 -23.39 18.14
C GLN A 444 20.18 -22.12 18.84
N LYS A 445 20.35 -20.94 18.22
CA LYS A 445 19.95 -19.66 18.82
C LYS A 445 18.45 -19.38 18.74
N LEU A 446 17.78 -19.91 17.72
CA LEU A 446 16.34 -19.72 17.51
C LEU A 446 15.49 -20.88 18.01
N ASP A 447 16.11 -22.01 18.36
CA ASP A 447 15.42 -23.20 18.84
C ASP A 447 14.57 -22.90 20.06
N TYR A 448 13.38 -23.49 20.05
CA TYR A 448 12.39 -23.33 21.10
C TYR A 448 11.38 -24.47 21.05
N ASP A 449 10.84 -24.74 22.22
CA ASP A 449 9.72 -25.63 22.44
C ASP A 449 8.82 -25.00 23.49
N ASP A 450 7.70 -24.43 23.05
CA ASP A 450 6.78 -23.73 23.92
C ASP A 450 6.06 -24.68 24.89
N PHE A 451 5.98 -25.98 24.58
CA PHE A 451 5.37 -26.97 25.46
C PHE A 451 6.34 -27.41 26.56
N ALA A 452 7.61 -27.65 26.23
CA ALA A 452 8.65 -27.90 27.24
C ALA A 452 8.83 -26.68 28.16
N TRP A 453 8.88 -25.47 27.59
CA TRP A 453 8.93 -24.23 28.37
C TRP A 453 7.71 -24.07 29.29
N GLN A 454 6.53 -24.48 28.83
CA GLN A 454 5.30 -24.42 29.62
C GLN A 454 5.28 -25.42 30.78
N GLU A 455 5.85 -26.61 30.60
CA GLU A 455 6.00 -27.60 31.69
C GLU A 455 6.90 -27.08 32.81
N GLU A 456 7.99 -26.40 32.44
CA GLU A 456 8.91 -25.76 33.38
C GLU A 456 8.26 -24.55 34.08
N ASN A 457 7.59 -23.68 33.33
CA ASN A 457 7.14 -22.37 33.83
C ASN A 457 5.70 -22.37 34.38
N LYS A 458 4.90 -23.40 34.08
CA LYS A 458 3.52 -23.60 34.56
C LYS A 458 2.66 -22.34 34.43
N VAL A 459 2.65 -21.72 33.26
CA VAL A 459 1.95 -20.45 33.03
C VAL A 459 0.46 -20.71 32.79
N TYR A 460 -0.40 -20.10 33.60
CA TYR A 460 -1.84 -20.14 33.34
C TYR A 460 -2.24 -19.21 32.18
N TYR A 461 -2.87 -19.75 31.14
CA TYR A 461 -3.39 -18.97 30.02
C TYR A 461 -4.88 -18.66 30.21
N LYS A 462 -5.25 -17.38 30.14
CA LYS A 462 -6.65 -16.92 30.24
C LYS A 462 -7.25 -16.63 28.87
N GLY A 463 -8.32 -17.32 28.52
CA GLY A 463 -9.04 -17.17 27.26
C GLY A 463 -10.31 -18.02 27.25
N LYS A 464 -10.94 -18.13 26.09
CA LYS A 464 -12.06 -19.06 25.83
C LYS A 464 -11.73 -19.85 24.57
N LYS A 465 -12.40 -20.98 24.37
CA LYS A 465 -12.34 -21.72 23.10
C LYS A 465 -10.91 -22.16 22.77
N PHE A 466 -10.28 -22.88 23.70
CA PHE A 466 -8.90 -23.35 23.55
C PHE A 466 -8.75 -24.40 22.46
N ALA A 467 -9.74 -25.26 22.29
CA ALA A 467 -9.68 -26.35 21.32
C ALA A 467 -10.08 -25.92 19.90
N ASN A 468 -10.93 -24.90 19.74
CA ASN A 468 -11.44 -24.48 18.42
C ASN A 468 -10.34 -24.25 17.38
N GLY A 469 -10.41 -24.99 16.28
CA GLY A 469 -9.48 -24.93 15.15
C GLY A 469 -8.36 -25.99 15.22
N LEU A 470 -8.23 -26.74 16.32
CA LEU A 470 -7.23 -27.82 16.42
C LEU A 470 -7.46 -28.94 15.42
N GLU A 471 -8.70 -29.22 15.04
CA GLU A 471 -9.03 -30.19 14.00
C GLU A 471 -8.44 -29.83 12.63
N ASN A 472 -8.00 -28.58 12.43
CA ASN A 472 -7.35 -28.13 11.20
C ASN A 472 -5.84 -28.39 11.19
N ILE A 473 -5.26 -28.88 12.29
CA ILE A 473 -3.84 -29.29 12.38
C ILE A 473 -3.66 -30.71 12.93
N LEU A 474 -4.64 -31.21 13.69
CA LEU A 474 -4.73 -32.58 14.19
C LEU A 474 -5.78 -33.32 13.36
N TYR A 475 -5.33 -34.02 12.32
CA TYR A 475 -6.19 -34.77 11.41
C TYR A 475 -6.33 -36.25 11.78
N HIS A 476 -5.42 -36.83 12.57
CA HIS A 476 -5.40 -38.26 12.86
C HIS A 476 -5.82 -38.56 14.31
N CYS A 477 -6.83 -39.41 14.52
CA CYS A 477 -7.20 -39.87 15.86
C CYS A 477 -6.21 -40.92 16.41
N PRO A 478 -5.54 -40.69 17.57
CA PRO A 478 -4.56 -41.63 18.15
C PRO A 478 -5.17 -42.98 18.55
N VAL A 479 -6.46 -42.98 18.92
CA VAL A 479 -7.18 -44.15 19.43
C VAL A 479 -7.63 -45.08 18.30
N CYS A 480 -8.47 -44.58 17.39
CA CYS A 480 -9.07 -45.40 16.33
C CYS A 480 -8.40 -45.26 14.95
N LYS A 481 -7.28 -44.52 14.89
CA LYS A 481 -6.45 -44.30 13.69
C LYS A 481 -7.17 -43.61 12.52
N SER A 482 -8.41 -43.17 12.71
CA SER A 482 -9.22 -42.61 11.63
C SER A 482 -8.89 -41.14 11.41
N GLU A 483 -8.81 -40.76 10.13
CA GLU A 483 -8.45 -39.40 9.70
C GLU A 483 -9.71 -38.51 9.56
N PHE A 484 -9.57 -37.21 9.82
CA PHE A 484 -10.60 -36.17 9.67
C PHE A 484 -11.89 -36.36 10.48
N THR A 485 -11.84 -37.22 11.51
CA THR A 485 -12.96 -37.49 12.42
C THR A 485 -12.96 -36.63 13.69
N LEU A 486 -11.97 -35.76 13.86
CA LEU A 486 -11.85 -34.91 15.04
C LEU A 486 -12.66 -33.62 14.86
N GLU A 487 -13.40 -33.25 15.88
CA GLU A 487 -14.14 -32.00 15.99
C GLU A 487 -13.73 -31.29 17.28
N ALA A 488 -13.36 -30.01 17.19
CA ALA A 488 -12.90 -29.26 18.34
C ALA A 488 -13.87 -28.11 18.67
N LYS A 489 -14.39 -28.12 19.89
CA LYS A 489 -15.36 -27.13 20.36
C LYS A 489 -15.08 -26.75 21.80
N ASP A 490 -15.05 -25.46 22.03
CA ASP A 490 -14.74 -24.83 23.30
C ASP A 490 -13.39 -25.31 23.86
N HIS A 491 -13.40 -26.19 24.86
CA HIS A 491 -12.19 -26.75 25.46
C HIS A 491 -12.00 -28.23 25.14
N GLU A 492 -12.81 -28.80 24.25
CA GLU A 492 -12.84 -30.24 24.01
C GLU A 492 -12.56 -30.58 22.55
N ILE A 493 -11.96 -31.74 22.34
CA ILE A 493 -11.83 -32.43 21.05
C ILE A 493 -12.58 -33.75 21.18
N THR A 494 -13.49 -34.04 20.26
CA THR A 494 -14.23 -35.31 20.21
C THR A 494 -13.99 -36.00 18.88
N CYS A 495 -13.76 -37.31 18.90
CA CYS A 495 -13.73 -38.11 17.68
C CYS A 495 -15.15 -38.57 17.31
N THR A 496 -15.62 -38.28 16.11
CA THR A 496 -16.95 -38.69 15.64
C THR A 496 -17.10 -40.20 15.45
N LYS A 497 -15.98 -40.94 15.31
CA LYS A 497 -15.97 -42.40 15.11
C LYS A 497 -15.90 -43.20 16.42
N CYS A 498 -14.81 -43.09 17.18
CA CYS A 498 -14.65 -43.84 18.43
C CYS A 498 -15.15 -43.12 19.68
N LYS A 499 -15.67 -41.90 19.53
CA LYS A 499 -16.26 -41.09 20.61
C LYS A 499 -15.31 -40.73 21.76
N VAL A 500 -13.99 -40.92 21.60
CA VAL A 500 -13.01 -40.42 22.57
C VAL A 500 -13.17 -38.91 22.73
N LYS A 501 -13.16 -38.46 23.98
CA LYS A 501 -13.18 -37.05 24.37
C LYS A 501 -11.84 -36.66 24.96
N VAL A 502 -11.34 -35.51 24.57
CA VAL A 502 -10.08 -34.94 25.05
C VAL A 502 -10.34 -33.52 25.49
N HIS A 503 -10.04 -33.19 26.74
CA HIS A 503 -10.12 -31.83 27.25
C HIS A 503 -8.75 -31.15 27.14
N LEU A 504 -8.73 -29.91 26.67
CA LEU A 504 -7.55 -29.04 26.61
C LEU A 504 -7.67 -27.96 27.69
N ASP A 505 -6.81 -28.07 28.70
CA ASP A 505 -6.82 -27.16 29.83
C ASP A 505 -6.12 -25.82 29.54
N ASN A 506 -6.13 -24.94 30.54
CA ASN A 506 -5.50 -23.61 30.48
C ASN A 506 -3.96 -23.63 30.56
N TYR A 507 -3.36 -24.81 30.73
CA TYR A 507 -1.92 -25.04 30.71
C TYR A 507 -1.46 -25.74 29.43
N TYR A 508 -2.37 -25.95 28.47
CA TYR A 508 -2.14 -26.63 27.20
C TYR A 508 -1.81 -28.12 27.33
N GLN A 509 -2.33 -28.77 28.37
CA GLN A 509 -2.27 -30.22 28.54
C GLN A 509 -3.59 -30.85 28.09
N PHE A 510 -3.48 -32.02 27.48
CA PHE A 510 -4.62 -32.86 27.16
C PHE A 510 -4.94 -33.80 28.31
N THR A 511 -6.21 -33.90 28.66
CA THR A 511 -6.74 -34.90 29.60
C THR A 511 -7.82 -35.72 28.90
N SER A 512 -7.75 -37.04 29.07
CA SER A 512 -8.70 -38.00 28.49
C SER A 512 -8.68 -39.30 29.30
N ASP A 513 -9.78 -40.03 29.27
CA ASP A 513 -9.88 -41.37 29.87
C ASP A 513 -9.08 -42.43 29.08
N ASN A 514 -8.57 -42.09 27.90
CA ASN A 514 -7.83 -43.01 27.05
C ASN A 514 -6.32 -42.73 27.07
N PRO A 515 -5.47 -43.70 27.46
CA PRO A 515 -4.03 -43.51 27.60
C PRO A 515 -3.28 -43.32 26.26
N LEU A 516 -3.93 -43.59 25.13
CA LEU A 516 -3.34 -43.38 23.80
C LEU A 516 -3.34 -41.91 23.37
N ILE A 517 -4.01 -41.03 24.11
CA ILE A 517 -4.04 -39.61 23.81
C ILE A 517 -2.68 -38.98 24.18
N PRO A 518 -2.00 -38.31 23.24
CA PRO A 518 -0.75 -37.61 23.52
C PRO A 518 -0.92 -36.54 24.59
N LYS A 519 0.15 -36.23 25.31
CA LYS A 519 0.15 -35.29 26.43
C LYS A 519 -0.28 -33.88 26.04
N ASN A 520 0.11 -33.42 24.85
CA ASN A 520 -0.16 -32.07 24.37
C ASN A 520 -0.21 -32.00 22.83
N ILE A 521 -0.43 -30.80 22.28
CA ILE A 521 -0.57 -30.57 20.83
C ILE A 521 0.72 -30.90 20.08
N ARG A 522 1.90 -30.56 20.62
CA ARG A 522 3.20 -30.88 20.02
C ARG A 522 3.33 -32.39 19.83
N ASP A 523 3.11 -33.16 20.88
CA ASP A 523 3.29 -34.62 20.85
C ASP A 523 2.30 -35.29 19.89
N TRP A 524 1.06 -34.79 19.83
CA TRP A 524 0.08 -35.26 18.85
C TRP A 524 0.48 -34.89 17.42
N TYR A 525 0.95 -33.67 17.18
CA TYR A 525 1.39 -33.26 15.85
C TYR A 525 2.62 -34.08 15.39
N LEU A 526 3.58 -34.34 16.28
CA LEU A 526 4.76 -35.16 16.02
C LEU A 526 4.39 -36.62 15.71
N LEU A 527 3.40 -37.19 16.40
CA LEU A 527 2.84 -38.50 16.04
C LEU A 527 2.38 -38.53 14.57
N GLN A 528 1.74 -37.47 14.08
CA GLN A 528 1.30 -37.40 12.68
C GLN A 528 2.49 -37.29 11.71
N LYS A 529 3.57 -36.59 12.09
CA LYS A 529 4.80 -36.52 11.29
C LYS A 529 5.48 -37.89 11.21
N ASP A 530 5.57 -38.63 12.32
CA ASP A 530 6.10 -40.00 12.36
C ASP A 530 5.28 -40.93 11.44
N LEU A 531 3.95 -40.90 11.54
CA LEU A 531 3.07 -41.70 10.68
C LEU A 531 3.25 -41.37 9.20
N ALA A 532 3.38 -40.09 8.85
CA ALA A 532 3.65 -39.68 7.47
C ALA A 532 5.02 -40.18 6.99
N SER A 533 6.07 -40.04 7.81
CA SER A 533 7.43 -40.51 7.48
C SER A 533 7.50 -42.01 7.17
N LYS A 534 6.65 -42.82 7.81
CA LYS A 534 6.53 -44.25 7.54
C LYS A 534 5.75 -44.54 6.27
N LYS A 535 4.64 -43.81 6.04
CA LYS A 535 3.78 -44.01 4.86
C LYS A 535 4.43 -43.60 3.55
N VAL A 536 5.25 -42.53 3.54
CA VAL A 536 5.89 -42.06 2.31
C VAL A 536 6.97 -43.02 1.80
N LYS A 537 7.43 -43.98 2.61
CA LYS A 537 8.37 -45.02 2.15
C LYS A 537 7.77 -46.00 1.15
N ASP A 538 6.44 -46.04 1.01
CA ASP A 538 5.78 -46.80 -0.04
C ASP A 538 6.10 -46.14 -1.41
N PRO A 539 6.75 -46.86 -2.35
CA PRO A 539 7.03 -46.33 -3.69
C PRO A 539 5.77 -45.91 -4.46
N ASN A 540 4.60 -46.47 -4.12
CA ASN A 540 3.31 -46.15 -4.72
C ASN A 540 2.52 -45.10 -3.93
N PHE A 541 3.16 -44.40 -2.98
CA PHE A 541 2.51 -43.36 -2.20
C PHE A 541 1.86 -42.30 -3.11
N LYS A 542 0.56 -42.07 -2.88
CA LYS A 542 -0.23 -41.06 -3.59
C LYS A 542 -1.32 -40.51 -2.67
N MET A 543 -1.49 -39.20 -2.67
CA MET A 543 -2.61 -38.51 -2.02
C MET A 543 -3.26 -37.52 -2.98
N GLU A 544 -4.57 -37.39 -2.92
CA GLU A 544 -5.31 -36.57 -3.88
C GLU A 544 -6.54 -35.90 -3.25
N SER A 545 -6.85 -34.68 -3.69
CA SER A 545 -7.94 -33.89 -3.14
C SER A 545 -8.48 -32.92 -4.20
N ASN A 546 -9.80 -32.77 -4.28
CA ASN A 546 -10.39 -31.75 -5.13
C ASN A 546 -10.09 -30.36 -4.57
N THR A 547 -10.00 -29.35 -5.43
CA THR A 547 -9.65 -28.00 -5.01
C THR A 547 -10.23 -26.92 -5.90
N VAL A 548 -10.50 -25.76 -5.29
CA VAL A 548 -10.66 -24.50 -6.00
C VAL A 548 -9.30 -23.83 -6.14
N PHE A 549 -8.88 -23.61 -7.37
CA PHE A 549 -7.64 -22.92 -7.71
C PHE A 549 -7.87 -21.40 -7.74
N LYS A 550 -7.09 -20.67 -6.93
CA LYS A 550 -7.15 -19.22 -6.81
C LYS A 550 -5.80 -18.58 -7.15
N LEU A 551 -5.87 -17.37 -7.71
CA LEU A 551 -4.71 -16.50 -7.95
C LEU A 551 -4.94 -15.13 -7.30
N PRO A 552 -3.88 -14.34 -7.06
CA PRO A 552 -4.02 -12.98 -6.55
C PRO A 552 -4.97 -12.14 -7.41
N ASP A 553 -5.98 -11.53 -6.80
CA ASP A 553 -6.95 -10.68 -7.50
C ASP A 553 -6.23 -9.44 -8.09
N PRO A 554 -6.31 -9.19 -9.41
CA PRO A 554 -5.73 -8.01 -10.04
C PRO A 554 -6.18 -6.67 -9.42
N LYS A 555 -7.37 -6.61 -8.82
CA LYS A 555 -7.90 -5.42 -8.12
C LYS A 555 -7.31 -5.24 -6.72
N GLY A 556 -6.64 -6.27 -6.21
CA GLY A 556 -5.96 -6.25 -4.93
C GLY A 556 -6.87 -6.52 -3.73
N ASN A 557 -7.83 -7.44 -3.87
CA ASN A 557 -8.74 -7.87 -2.79
C ASN A 557 -8.35 -9.25 -2.22
N GLY A 558 -7.06 -9.63 -2.27
CA GLY A 558 -6.62 -10.95 -1.85
C GLY A 558 -6.56 -11.92 -3.02
N PHE A 559 -7.34 -12.99 -2.99
CA PHE A 559 -7.35 -14.06 -3.99
C PHE A 559 -8.72 -14.19 -4.64
N SER A 560 -8.75 -14.50 -5.94
CA SER A 560 -9.96 -14.78 -6.72
C SER A 560 -9.89 -16.19 -7.29
N SER A 561 -11.03 -16.90 -7.30
CA SER A 561 -11.15 -18.18 -7.99
C SER A 561 -10.91 -17.98 -9.49
N VAL A 562 -10.06 -18.83 -10.06
CA VAL A 562 -9.75 -18.86 -11.48
C VAL A 562 -9.98 -20.25 -12.09
N GLY A 563 -10.27 -21.27 -11.29
CA GLY A 563 -10.57 -22.60 -11.79
C GLY A 563 -10.79 -23.61 -10.69
N GLU A 564 -11.11 -24.82 -11.12
CA GLU A 564 -11.38 -25.97 -10.26
C GLU A 564 -10.71 -27.21 -10.84
N GLY A 565 -10.32 -28.12 -9.97
CA GLY A 565 -9.59 -29.32 -10.35
C GLY A 565 -9.21 -30.18 -9.15
N LYS A 566 -8.11 -30.91 -9.29
CA LYS A 566 -7.56 -31.79 -8.28
C LYS A 566 -6.09 -31.52 -8.07
N VAL A 567 -5.63 -31.63 -6.82
CA VAL A 567 -4.21 -31.71 -6.48
C VAL A 567 -3.84 -33.15 -6.14
N VAL A 568 -2.74 -33.63 -6.71
CA VAL A 568 -2.18 -34.96 -6.50
C VAL A 568 -0.76 -34.80 -5.96
N LEU A 569 -0.48 -35.38 -4.80
CA LEU A 569 0.84 -35.40 -4.16
C LEU A 569 1.41 -36.83 -4.22
N ASP A 570 2.60 -36.98 -4.76
CA ASP A 570 3.37 -38.21 -4.82
C ASP A 570 4.88 -37.92 -4.67
N HIS A 571 5.73 -38.92 -4.93
CA HIS A 571 7.21 -38.81 -4.87
C HIS A 571 7.82 -37.77 -5.83
N SER A 572 7.13 -37.39 -6.90
CA SER A 572 7.59 -36.35 -7.82
C SER A 572 7.31 -34.92 -7.30
N GLY A 573 6.32 -34.77 -6.42
CA GLY A 573 5.85 -33.50 -5.91
C GLY A 573 4.34 -33.37 -6.01
N LEU A 574 3.85 -32.14 -6.20
CA LEU A 574 2.41 -31.84 -6.23
C LEU A 574 1.99 -31.40 -7.64
N LYS A 575 1.02 -32.10 -8.22
CA LYS A 575 0.43 -31.77 -9.52
C LYS A 575 -1.00 -31.27 -9.35
N TYR A 576 -1.29 -30.08 -9.86
CA TYR A 576 -2.65 -29.61 -10.11
C TYR A 576 -3.10 -30.02 -11.52
N GLN A 577 -4.30 -30.57 -11.64
CA GLN A 577 -4.97 -30.89 -12.90
C GLN A 577 -6.41 -30.39 -12.85
N GLY A 578 -6.77 -29.51 -13.79
CA GLY A 578 -8.12 -28.97 -13.84
C GLY A 578 -8.26 -27.86 -14.85
N THR A 579 -8.91 -26.78 -14.43
CA THR A 579 -9.15 -25.61 -15.28
C THR A 579 -8.45 -24.36 -14.77
N LYS A 580 -8.21 -23.41 -15.68
CA LYS A 580 -7.87 -22.02 -15.39
C LYS A 580 -8.57 -21.14 -16.43
N ASP A 581 -9.38 -20.20 -15.97
CA ASP A 581 -10.20 -19.31 -16.79
C ASP A 581 -11.04 -20.10 -17.83
N GLY A 582 -11.59 -21.24 -17.39
CA GLY A 582 -12.42 -22.14 -18.21
C GLY A 582 -11.66 -23.03 -19.20
N LYS A 583 -10.32 -22.98 -19.24
CA LYS A 583 -9.48 -23.81 -20.13
C LYS A 583 -8.74 -24.89 -19.35
N PRO A 584 -8.48 -26.07 -19.94
CA PRO A 584 -7.61 -27.08 -19.32
C PRO A 584 -6.26 -26.49 -18.91
N PHE A 585 -5.85 -26.74 -17.67
CA PHE A 585 -4.61 -26.23 -17.10
C PHE A 585 -4.01 -27.26 -16.15
N GLU A 586 -2.71 -27.48 -16.30
CA GLU A 586 -1.92 -28.29 -15.37
C GLU A 586 -0.75 -27.48 -14.83
N LYS A 587 -0.39 -27.70 -13.56
CA LYS A 587 0.79 -27.12 -12.94
C LYS A 587 1.45 -28.14 -12.02
N VAL A 588 2.76 -28.31 -12.17
CA VAL A 588 3.57 -29.20 -11.34
C VAL A 588 4.46 -28.36 -10.43
N PHE A 589 4.54 -28.76 -9.16
CA PHE A 589 5.49 -28.27 -8.17
C PHE A 589 6.38 -29.45 -7.78
N GLU A 590 7.59 -29.46 -8.35
CA GLU A 590 8.55 -30.55 -8.14
C GLU A 590 9.06 -30.56 -6.71
N LEU A 591 9.15 -31.75 -6.11
CA LEU A 591 9.56 -31.94 -4.72
C LEU A 591 10.92 -31.29 -4.42
N HIS A 592 11.90 -31.49 -5.28
CA HIS A 592 13.26 -30.98 -5.08
C HIS A 592 13.37 -29.45 -5.18
N SER A 593 12.38 -28.79 -5.77
CA SER A 593 12.38 -27.34 -6.00
C SER A 593 11.77 -26.56 -4.83
N TYR A 594 10.96 -27.22 -3.98
CA TYR A 594 10.29 -26.58 -2.85
C TYR A 594 10.52 -27.38 -1.56
N PRO A 595 11.29 -26.86 -0.58
CA PRO A 595 11.51 -27.58 0.67
C PRO A 595 10.24 -27.73 1.51
N VAL A 596 9.24 -26.87 1.28
CA VAL A 596 8.06 -26.76 2.13
C VAL A 596 6.81 -26.39 1.32
N ILE A 597 5.69 -27.06 1.60
CA ILE A 597 4.34 -26.54 1.32
C ILE A 597 3.89 -25.64 2.48
N LEU A 598 3.50 -24.42 2.14
CA LEU A 598 2.83 -23.49 3.05
C LEU A 598 1.35 -23.85 3.16
N PHE A 599 0.79 -23.65 4.35
CA PHE A 599 -0.63 -23.89 4.57
C PHE A 599 -1.24 -22.91 5.57
N GLY A 600 -2.48 -22.49 5.28
CA GLY A 600 -3.39 -21.88 6.23
C GLY A 600 -4.23 -22.95 6.92
N ALA A 601 -4.25 -22.97 8.26
CA ALA A 601 -5.01 -23.96 9.02
C ALA A 601 -6.52 -23.78 8.79
N GLY A 602 -7.14 -24.71 8.06
CA GLY A 602 -8.56 -24.62 7.68
C GLY A 602 -8.81 -23.55 6.60
N VAL A 603 -7.81 -23.26 5.77
CA VAL A 603 -7.91 -22.23 4.72
C VAL A 603 -7.40 -22.76 3.38
N ASP A 604 -6.14 -23.17 3.30
CA ASP A 604 -5.50 -23.44 2.00
C ASP A 604 -4.14 -24.15 2.12
N ILE A 605 -3.64 -24.61 0.98
CA ILE A 605 -2.22 -24.83 0.73
C ILE A 605 -1.75 -23.87 -0.37
N GLU A 606 -0.50 -23.39 -0.27
CA GLU A 606 0.04 -22.41 -1.21
C GLU A 606 1.48 -22.68 -1.64
N PHE A 607 1.78 -22.30 -2.89
CA PHE A 607 3.10 -22.32 -3.49
C PHE A 607 3.45 -20.98 -4.13
N TYR A 608 4.74 -20.65 -4.14
CA TYR A 608 5.26 -19.43 -4.74
C TYR A 608 6.05 -19.83 -5.98
N SER A 609 5.48 -19.61 -7.17
CA SER A 609 6.10 -19.99 -8.45
C SER A 609 5.84 -18.88 -9.46
N ASP A 610 6.72 -18.73 -10.46
CA ASP A 610 6.53 -17.81 -11.58
C ASP A 610 6.22 -16.36 -11.15
N ASN A 611 6.86 -15.90 -10.07
CA ASN A 611 6.63 -14.57 -9.48
C ASN A 611 5.16 -14.30 -9.06
N THR A 612 4.40 -15.37 -8.82
CA THR A 612 3.02 -15.32 -8.32
C THR A 612 2.83 -16.31 -7.16
N ILE A 613 1.60 -16.36 -6.62
CA ILE A 613 1.19 -17.29 -5.56
C ILE A 613 0.09 -18.17 -6.16
N TYR A 614 0.30 -19.48 -6.09
CA TYR A 614 -0.71 -20.48 -6.41
C TYR A 614 -1.38 -20.90 -5.11
N PHE A 615 -2.68 -20.67 -5.02
CA PHE A 615 -3.47 -20.87 -3.82
C PHE A 615 -4.53 -21.94 -4.09
N PHE A 616 -4.52 -23.01 -3.31
CA PHE A 616 -5.42 -24.15 -3.47
C PHE A 616 -6.28 -24.29 -2.22
N GLU A 617 -7.57 -24.01 -2.38
CA GLU A 617 -8.57 -24.25 -1.34
C GLU A 617 -9.08 -25.68 -1.52
N LEU A 618 -8.66 -26.59 -0.64
CA LEU A 618 -9.02 -28.01 -0.73
C LEU A 618 -10.50 -28.21 -0.37
N GLU A 619 -11.14 -29.20 -0.97
CA GLU A 619 -12.54 -29.55 -0.69
C GLU A 619 -12.77 -29.81 0.81
N ASN A 620 -11.86 -30.58 1.42
CA ASN A 620 -11.79 -30.74 2.86
C ASN A 620 -10.63 -29.92 3.44
N LEU A 621 -10.95 -28.74 3.99
CA LEU A 621 -9.96 -27.80 4.54
C LEU A 621 -9.12 -28.37 5.71
N LYS A 622 -9.55 -29.47 6.34
CA LYS A 622 -8.76 -30.15 7.38
C LYS A 622 -7.54 -30.87 6.78
N GLU A 623 -7.52 -31.11 5.48
CA GLU A 623 -6.41 -31.75 4.77
C GLU A 623 -5.16 -30.87 4.62
N CYS A 624 -5.31 -29.54 4.73
CA CYS A 624 -4.20 -28.62 4.46
C CYS A 624 -2.95 -28.92 5.31
N ALA A 625 -3.14 -29.22 6.60
CA ALA A 625 -2.03 -29.62 7.47
C ALA A 625 -1.43 -30.97 7.08
N LYS A 626 -2.26 -31.94 6.66
CA LYS A 626 -1.81 -33.25 6.18
C LYS A 626 -0.92 -33.10 4.95
N TYR A 627 -1.33 -32.31 3.95
CA TYR A 627 -0.50 -32.03 2.77
C TYR A 627 0.86 -31.44 3.14
N SER A 628 0.91 -30.48 4.07
CA SER A 628 2.18 -29.91 4.53
C SER A 628 3.07 -30.94 5.25
N ILE A 629 2.48 -31.78 6.12
CA ILE A 629 3.20 -32.84 6.85
C ILE A 629 3.77 -33.90 5.89
N TYR A 630 2.97 -34.38 4.94
CA TYR A 630 3.44 -35.40 3.98
C TYR A 630 4.45 -34.84 2.98
N TRP A 631 4.32 -33.57 2.57
CA TRP A 631 5.35 -32.92 1.77
C TRP A 631 6.70 -32.90 2.48
N GLU A 632 6.71 -32.49 3.74
CA GLU A 632 7.94 -32.44 4.53
C GLU A 632 8.54 -33.84 4.71
N ALA A 633 7.70 -34.86 4.93
CA ALA A 633 8.14 -36.25 4.99
C ALA A 633 8.78 -36.74 3.68
N LEU A 634 8.14 -36.47 2.53
CA LEU A 634 8.68 -36.79 1.20
C LEU A 634 10.01 -36.06 0.94
N TYR A 635 10.07 -34.78 1.27
CA TYR A 635 11.26 -33.96 1.05
C TYR A 635 12.44 -34.47 1.90
N ASN A 636 12.19 -34.84 3.15
CA ASN A 636 13.20 -35.42 4.03
C ASN A 636 13.67 -36.80 3.55
N ASP A 637 12.77 -37.65 3.04
CA ASP A 637 13.12 -38.95 2.46
C ASP A 637 14.01 -38.77 1.21
N TYR A 638 13.66 -37.83 0.34
CA TYR A 638 14.47 -37.43 -0.82
C TYR A 638 15.88 -36.96 -0.42
N LEU A 639 16.01 -36.14 0.63
CA LEU A 639 17.30 -35.69 1.14
C LEU A 639 18.10 -36.85 1.77
N GLY A 640 17.45 -37.74 2.53
CA GLY A 640 18.06 -38.92 3.12
C GLY A 640 18.60 -39.89 2.07
N GLY A 641 17.89 -40.06 0.95
CA GLY A 641 18.35 -40.85 -0.20
C GLY A 641 19.59 -40.28 -0.88
N LYS A 642 19.74 -38.95 -0.93
CA LYS A 642 20.92 -38.26 -1.50
C LYS A 642 22.18 -38.33 -0.64
N ASN A 643 22.05 -38.50 0.67
CA ASN A 643 23.20 -38.61 1.57
C ASN A 643 23.72 -40.06 1.70
N ASN A 644 22.95 -41.04 1.19
CA ASN A 644 23.24 -42.47 1.27
C ASN A 644 23.62 -43.10 -0.09
N GLY A 645 23.65 -42.34 -1.17
CA GLY A 645 24.06 -42.76 -2.52
C GLY A 645 25.04 -41.77 -3.11
#